data_AF-A0A973D4J8-F1
#
_entry.id   AF-A0A973D4J8-F1
#
_cell.length_a   1.000
_cell.length_b   1.000
_cell.length_c   1.000
_cell.angle_alpha   90.00
_cell.angle_beta   90.00
_cell.angle_gamma   90.00
#
_symmetry.space_group_name_H-M   'P 1'
#
loop_
_entity.id
_entity.type
_entity.pdbx_description
1 polymer ?
#
loop_
_entity_poly.entity_id
_entity_poly.type
_entity_poly.pdbx_seq_one_letter_code
_entity_poly.pdbx_strand_id
1 'polypeptide(L)'
;MARSSGSAGASPWAGPCSSADFAAATGAAFIELVATSTDDCLDELWSFDGDVEVAIAPANVLLIASAIESEALDLLGNSERLRRMSYFYQIAFYHEFYQSSVTYDDPTFSAAVQAMVTIGQQPELITVDPPVSLLAQWLVSIDSTNASVMVIDQIQAVLERYTSDLAHEDDYQERLMAYRCLFTLARQIGNENNSGGTSSPWYSAIPPGLIAVVATMALDLTYTSDSEYVVLNAIWVMSRFGFLEPATRDAAHDVLTQAYNLHVQYSGPWLRAVTDLESQFDGLLYGGGALDLDQIRAEVMAIALPNEFLFDQGRLKFLTAIDLDAANELYDAIQEVESQFFRKCGALEPVPGDSNEVLTLVIYGSPQAYQTYQPFLYGLATNNGGIFIEGWGTLFTYDRTPAQSIYTLEELLRHEYTHYLDSRYLITGSFGESGTLYEGNRLVWYNEGLAEYMVGATRINGVLPRGILLDQISGDSSRLTVADITSATYGSFTFYRYAGVYFEFLEEQRPELLVALFDAMLGNDIVVLDALYALMAGDAQLQVDYDSFIDAQIADLQQGTGLFAEDVPTTPTPTTLENDNAGQVLTQLQSVLPVGGVFHVWVNRFHYQYSETTPLGGQPIEDYRESTDLALDDQLGQLTGLSDNMTSAVAWFGETTVSADLATSTVVFEGPYSATAADVVAPSAPTGVVAASANGSVTLSWDANPEPDLSGYFVHRSDVAGGPYSLVNPLPQLENVFVDSEAGAGVLHYVITAIDASDNESLPSVEVMVESTIDILVINGYYQAGGTGYQDIYLDVLDGLGVGYQAWDPFVDGPVTTGLLAEYTDGVVMWPIGYFHTGFPDQLGPVRQALLMEYLQAGGNLVLSGAYATGFLDSTELFTNYLFLQHEQWDMGLPGLLGEPGNPLGDGLDLQLSSGSYQSELTALPPAQKAFSYDPASGAGTLQGGGAAVVMVDEDHKAAVLAFPFSSVVAADRSALMARILEWMLPPSPCADPFIRGDTNGSGAIDISDAVFLLAYLFSAGGPPSPEVSGDANADGGIDISDAIYLLSFLFDSGAPPPAPYPDAGCP
;
A
#
# COMPACT_ATOMS: atom_id res chain seq x y z
N MET A 1 -16.53 1.48 36.90
CA MET A 1 -17.00 2.26 38.08
C MET A 1 -17.23 1.34 39.28
N ALA A 2 -16.84 1.81 40.47
CA ALA A 2 -16.81 1.08 41.74
C ALA A 2 -18.18 0.53 42.18
N ARG A 3 -18.26 -0.78 42.46
CA ARG A 3 -19.46 -1.43 43.02
C ARG A 3 -19.47 -1.30 44.54
N SER A 4 -20.48 -0.61 45.07
CA SER A 4 -20.73 -0.52 46.52
C SER A 4 -21.26 -1.86 47.05
N SER A 5 -20.60 -2.37 48.08
CA SER A 5 -20.94 -3.58 48.81
C SER A 5 -22.11 -3.36 49.77
N GLY A 6 -23.08 -4.28 49.76
CA GLY A 6 -24.17 -4.28 50.73
C GLY A 6 -25.11 -5.48 50.62
N SER A 7 -24.74 -6.62 51.20
CA SER A 7 -25.49 -7.30 52.28
C SER A 7 -24.93 -8.71 52.53
N ALA A 8 -25.16 -9.20 53.75
CA ALA A 8 -24.34 -10.19 54.43
C ALA A 8 -24.74 -11.66 54.18
N GLY A 9 -23.74 -12.50 53.89
CA GLY A 9 -23.85 -13.97 53.95
C GLY A 9 -22.56 -14.64 53.46
N ALA A 10 -21.82 -15.26 54.38
CA ALA A 10 -20.50 -15.91 54.21
C ALA A 10 -19.31 -14.98 53.91
N SER A 11 -18.19 -15.20 54.61
CA SER A 11 -16.92 -14.52 54.33
C SER A 11 -16.38 -15.04 53.00
N PRO A 12 -15.98 -14.18 52.04
CA PRO A 12 -15.31 -14.62 50.83
C PRO A 12 -14.01 -15.36 51.20
N TRP A 13 -13.64 -16.34 50.38
CA TRP A 13 -12.37 -17.06 50.54
C TRP A 13 -11.19 -16.07 50.52
N ALA A 14 -10.33 -16.12 51.53
CA ALA A 14 -9.22 -15.18 51.76
C ALA A 14 -7.83 -15.83 51.54
N GLY A 15 -7.78 -16.92 50.77
CA GLY A 15 -6.55 -17.59 50.38
C GLY A 15 -5.91 -16.96 49.14
N PRO A 16 -4.62 -17.26 48.84
CA PRO A 16 -4.05 -16.95 47.53
C PRO A 16 -4.84 -17.70 46.45
N CYS A 17 -5.22 -17.01 45.37
CA CYS A 17 -6.01 -17.57 44.27
C CYS A 17 -5.21 -17.59 42.97
N SER A 18 -5.18 -18.75 42.29
CA SER A 18 -4.55 -18.97 41.00
C SER A 18 -5.25 -20.11 40.24
N SER A 19 -5.06 -20.22 38.91
CA SER A 19 -5.54 -21.35 38.10
C SER A 19 -5.13 -22.71 38.70
N ALA A 20 -3.90 -22.80 39.22
CA ALA A 20 -3.36 -23.98 39.91
C ALA A 20 -4.17 -24.40 41.14
N ASP A 21 -4.75 -23.47 41.90
CA ASP A 21 -5.56 -23.78 43.08
C ASP A 21 -6.88 -24.46 42.68
N PHE A 22 -7.48 -24.03 41.56
CA PHE A 22 -8.67 -24.68 41.00
C PHE A 22 -8.35 -26.06 40.42
N ALA A 23 -7.21 -26.21 39.72
CA ALA A 23 -6.75 -27.49 39.20
C ALA A 23 -6.46 -28.52 40.32
N ALA A 24 -5.96 -28.06 41.47
CA ALA A 24 -5.65 -28.90 42.61
C ALA A 24 -6.88 -29.33 43.43
N ALA A 25 -7.99 -28.56 43.38
CA ALA A 25 -9.20 -28.86 44.12
C ALA A 25 -10.02 -29.99 43.46
N THR A 26 -10.60 -30.88 44.27
CA THR A 26 -11.40 -32.02 43.76
C THR A 26 -12.67 -32.24 44.58
N GLY A 27 -13.71 -32.77 43.94
CA GLY A 27 -14.97 -33.14 44.59
C GLY A 27 -15.61 -31.96 45.34
N ALA A 28 -15.97 -32.16 46.61
CA ALA A 28 -16.61 -31.12 47.43
C ALA A 28 -15.73 -29.89 47.67
N ALA A 29 -14.40 -30.03 47.66
CA ALA A 29 -13.50 -28.89 47.83
C ALA A 29 -13.50 -27.98 46.60
N PHE A 30 -13.62 -28.56 45.40
CA PHE A 30 -13.74 -27.80 44.15
C PHE A 30 -15.06 -27.01 44.11
N ILE A 31 -16.18 -27.66 44.46
CA ILE A 31 -17.49 -27.00 44.55
C ILE A 31 -17.43 -25.81 45.50
N GLU A 32 -16.86 -26.00 46.70
CA GLU A 32 -16.80 -24.93 47.70
C GLU A 32 -15.87 -23.79 47.28
N LEU A 33 -14.75 -24.10 46.62
CA LEU A 33 -13.85 -23.10 46.07
C LEU A 33 -14.59 -22.22 45.05
N VAL A 34 -15.21 -22.83 44.03
CA VAL A 34 -15.99 -22.08 43.02
C VAL A 34 -17.11 -21.28 43.69
N ALA A 35 -17.90 -21.89 44.57
CA ALA A 35 -19.09 -21.27 45.16
C ALA A 35 -18.80 -20.10 46.12
N THR A 36 -17.57 -19.96 46.64
CA THR A 36 -17.21 -18.96 47.65
C THR A 36 -16.06 -18.02 47.27
N SER A 37 -15.44 -18.23 46.10
CA SER A 37 -14.43 -17.35 45.53
C SER A 37 -14.99 -15.96 45.19
N THR A 38 -14.10 -14.96 45.11
CA THR A 38 -14.40 -13.63 44.58
C THR A 38 -14.51 -13.63 43.04
N ASP A 39 -14.97 -12.52 42.45
CA ASP A 39 -15.00 -12.39 40.97
C ASP A 39 -13.55 -12.42 40.45
N ASP A 40 -12.68 -11.58 41.03
CA ASP A 40 -11.24 -11.54 40.72
C ASP A 40 -10.56 -12.91 40.79
N CYS A 41 -10.98 -13.78 41.73
CA CYS A 41 -10.42 -15.11 41.87
C CYS A 41 -10.91 -16.07 40.78
N LEU A 42 -12.18 -15.97 40.36
CA LEU A 42 -12.67 -16.71 39.20
C LEU A 42 -12.07 -16.14 37.90
N ASP A 43 -11.71 -14.86 37.87
CA ASP A 43 -11.16 -14.21 36.69
C ASP A 43 -9.78 -14.77 36.29
N GLU A 44 -9.05 -15.36 37.23
CA GLU A 44 -7.82 -16.14 36.97
C GLU A 44 -8.05 -17.29 35.98
N LEU A 45 -9.29 -17.75 35.80
CA LEU A 45 -9.65 -18.80 34.84
C LEU A 45 -9.92 -18.28 33.42
N TRP A 46 -9.92 -16.96 33.16
CA TRP A 46 -10.09 -16.43 31.80
C TRP A 46 -8.85 -16.61 30.92
N SER A 47 -7.66 -16.68 31.51
CA SER A 47 -6.40 -16.89 30.80
C SER A 47 -6.15 -18.40 30.64
N PHE A 48 -6.26 -18.91 29.42
CA PHE A 48 -6.15 -20.36 29.19
C PHE A 48 -4.73 -20.89 29.44
N ASP A 49 -4.60 -21.84 30.35
CA ASP A 49 -3.38 -22.60 30.62
C ASP A 49 -3.73 -24.08 30.92
N GLY A 50 -2.70 -24.90 31.18
CA GLY A 50 -2.91 -26.32 31.51
C GLY A 50 -3.66 -26.57 32.82
N ASP A 51 -3.62 -25.63 33.76
CA ASP A 51 -4.35 -25.72 35.03
C ASP A 51 -5.85 -25.36 34.83
N VAL A 52 -6.15 -24.36 34.00
CA VAL A 52 -7.51 -24.01 33.58
C VAL A 52 -8.15 -25.18 32.84
N GLU A 53 -7.44 -25.83 31.91
CA GLU A 53 -7.92 -27.02 31.21
C GLU A 53 -8.35 -28.14 32.19
N VAL A 54 -7.59 -28.33 33.27
CA VAL A 54 -7.94 -29.28 34.35
C VAL A 54 -9.14 -28.79 35.16
N ALA A 55 -9.19 -27.51 35.52
CA ALA A 55 -10.26 -26.91 36.31
C ALA A 55 -11.63 -27.01 35.61
N ILE A 56 -11.68 -26.76 34.29
CA ILE A 56 -12.92 -26.78 33.49
C ILE A 56 -13.20 -28.14 32.83
N ALA A 57 -12.47 -29.19 33.22
CA ALA A 57 -12.66 -30.53 32.68
C ALA A 57 -14.11 -31.04 32.88
N PRO A 58 -14.62 -31.91 31.99
CA PRO A 58 -16.01 -32.40 32.03
C PRO A 58 -16.48 -32.88 33.41
N ALA A 59 -15.60 -33.56 34.16
CA ALA A 59 -15.90 -34.06 35.50
C ALA A 59 -16.22 -32.93 36.50
N ASN A 60 -15.53 -31.80 36.42
CA ASN A 60 -15.77 -30.65 37.30
C ASN A 60 -17.02 -29.87 36.89
N VAL A 61 -17.30 -29.75 35.59
CA VAL A 61 -18.56 -29.18 35.09
C VAL A 61 -19.77 -29.97 35.60
N LEU A 62 -19.69 -31.30 35.59
CA LEU A 62 -20.71 -32.20 36.14
C LEU A 62 -20.87 -32.08 37.67
N LEU A 63 -19.76 -31.87 38.40
CA LEU A 63 -19.79 -31.63 39.85
C LEU A 63 -20.53 -30.33 40.17
N ILE A 64 -20.24 -29.25 39.43
CA ILE A 64 -20.92 -27.97 39.58
C ILE A 64 -22.40 -28.09 39.18
N ALA A 65 -22.74 -28.87 38.14
CA ALA A 65 -24.14 -29.10 37.74
C ALA A 65 -24.95 -29.71 38.89
N SER A 66 -24.39 -30.76 39.50
CA SER A 66 -24.99 -31.45 40.63
C SER A 66 -25.14 -30.54 41.86
N ALA A 67 -24.17 -29.65 42.10
CA ALA A 67 -24.22 -28.68 43.19
C ALA A 67 -25.32 -27.64 42.96
N ILE A 68 -25.42 -27.08 41.75
CA ILE A 68 -26.47 -26.14 41.37
C ILE A 68 -27.85 -26.77 41.56
N GLU A 69 -28.08 -27.99 41.09
CA GLU A 69 -29.37 -28.68 41.24
C GLU A 69 -29.81 -28.81 42.70
N SER A 70 -28.86 -29.04 43.61
CA SER A 70 -29.14 -29.14 45.04
C SER A 70 -29.32 -27.77 45.71
N GLU A 71 -28.47 -26.80 45.40
CA GLU A 71 -28.46 -25.49 46.06
C GLU A 71 -29.59 -24.58 45.58
N ALA A 72 -30.06 -24.75 44.34
CA ALA A 72 -31.19 -24.00 43.78
C ALA A 72 -32.51 -24.20 44.55
N LEU A 73 -32.66 -25.30 45.30
CA LEU A 73 -33.84 -25.56 46.14
C LEU A 73 -34.02 -24.52 47.28
N ASP A 74 -32.94 -23.84 47.68
CA ASP A 74 -32.95 -22.68 48.58
C ASP A 74 -32.25 -21.51 47.88
N LEU A 75 -32.85 -21.06 46.78
CA LEU A 75 -32.24 -20.07 45.89
C LEU A 75 -31.86 -18.78 46.61
N LEU A 76 -32.73 -18.27 47.50
CA LEU A 76 -32.44 -17.03 48.24
C LEU A 76 -31.28 -17.23 49.22
N GLY A 77 -31.25 -18.36 49.95
CA GLY A 77 -30.16 -18.70 50.87
C GLY A 77 -28.81 -18.91 50.17
N ASN A 78 -28.83 -19.40 48.93
CA ASN A 78 -27.63 -19.73 48.14
C ASN A 78 -27.38 -18.79 46.95
N SER A 79 -28.01 -17.63 46.92
CA SER A 79 -28.02 -16.74 45.75
C SER A 79 -26.63 -16.37 45.21
N GLU A 80 -25.70 -15.97 46.09
CA GLU A 80 -24.32 -15.70 45.68
C GLU A 80 -23.57 -16.96 45.25
N ARG A 81 -23.77 -18.10 45.92
CA ARG A 81 -23.12 -19.37 45.55
C ARG A 81 -23.55 -19.83 44.16
N LEU A 82 -24.85 -19.78 43.88
CA LEU A 82 -25.43 -20.05 42.58
C LEU A 82 -24.91 -19.09 41.51
N ARG A 83 -24.73 -17.81 41.87
CA ARG A 83 -24.17 -16.80 40.97
C ARG A 83 -22.73 -17.15 40.59
N ARG A 84 -21.90 -17.53 41.57
CA ARG A 84 -20.50 -17.94 41.35
C ARG A 84 -20.39 -19.18 40.47
N MET A 85 -21.20 -20.20 40.74
CA MET A 85 -21.24 -21.42 39.94
C MET A 85 -21.73 -21.15 38.50
N SER A 86 -22.69 -20.25 38.31
CA SER A 86 -23.12 -19.80 36.98
C SER A 86 -22.02 -19.02 36.26
N TYR A 87 -21.26 -18.18 36.98
CA TYR A 87 -20.11 -17.47 36.41
C TYR A 87 -19.01 -18.41 35.96
N PHE A 88 -18.73 -19.47 36.73
CA PHE A 88 -17.83 -20.54 36.28
C PHE A 88 -18.29 -21.19 34.97
N TYR A 89 -19.59 -21.41 34.76
CA TYR A 89 -20.08 -21.93 33.47
C TYR A 89 -19.86 -20.98 32.31
N GLN A 90 -20.01 -19.67 32.52
CA GLN A 90 -19.67 -18.70 31.48
C GLN A 90 -18.21 -18.86 31.02
N ILE A 91 -17.27 -19.00 31.96
CA ILE A 91 -15.84 -19.18 31.68
C ILE A 91 -15.58 -20.53 30.99
N ALA A 92 -16.14 -21.61 31.53
CA ALA A 92 -15.95 -22.97 31.04
C ALA A 92 -16.42 -23.11 29.57
N PHE A 93 -17.60 -22.59 29.24
CA PHE A 93 -18.15 -22.64 27.89
C PHE A 93 -17.50 -21.64 26.93
N TYR A 94 -16.96 -20.53 27.42
CA TYR A 94 -16.11 -19.67 26.61
C TYR A 94 -14.87 -20.44 26.11
N HIS A 95 -14.17 -21.12 27.02
CA HIS A 95 -13.00 -21.91 26.64
C HIS A 95 -13.36 -23.13 25.79
N GLU A 96 -14.47 -23.80 26.03
CA GLU A 96 -14.94 -24.89 25.16
C GLU A 96 -15.18 -24.41 23.71
N PHE A 97 -15.68 -23.20 23.53
CA PHE A 97 -15.88 -22.63 22.20
C PHE A 97 -14.57 -22.26 21.49
N TYR A 98 -13.61 -21.66 22.21
CA TYR A 98 -12.38 -21.12 21.60
C TYR A 98 -11.19 -22.09 21.60
N GLN A 99 -11.15 -23.08 22.50
CA GLN A 99 -10.00 -23.95 22.72
C GLN A 99 -10.25 -25.35 22.18
N SER A 100 -9.54 -25.72 21.11
CA SER A 100 -9.70 -27.03 20.47
C SER A 100 -9.40 -28.25 21.37
N SER A 101 -8.69 -28.07 22.48
CA SER A 101 -8.40 -29.14 23.44
C SER A 101 -9.53 -29.39 24.44
N VAL A 102 -10.45 -28.45 24.60
CA VAL A 102 -11.60 -28.56 25.52
C VAL A 102 -12.83 -28.97 24.73
N THR A 103 -13.41 -30.11 25.05
CA THR A 103 -14.66 -30.58 24.43
C THR A 103 -15.58 -31.19 25.47
N TYR A 104 -16.85 -30.81 25.43
CA TYR A 104 -17.88 -31.38 26.31
C TYR A 104 -18.70 -32.43 25.55
N ASP A 105 -18.80 -33.62 26.15
CA ASP A 105 -19.67 -34.68 25.62
C ASP A 105 -21.15 -34.37 25.92
N ASP A 106 -22.07 -35.02 25.18
CA ASP A 106 -23.52 -34.80 25.32
C ASP A 106 -24.01 -34.85 26.78
N PRO A 107 -23.56 -35.79 27.65
CA PRO A 107 -23.94 -35.79 29.06
C PRO A 107 -23.48 -34.54 29.83
N THR A 108 -22.26 -34.07 29.60
CA THR A 108 -21.73 -32.86 30.27
C THR A 108 -22.50 -31.62 29.84
N PHE A 109 -22.71 -31.47 28.53
CA PHE A 109 -23.49 -30.38 27.97
C PHE A 109 -24.92 -30.37 28.51
N SER A 110 -25.60 -31.53 28.48
CA SER A 110 -26.98 -31.68 28.96
C SER A 110 -27.12 -31.37 30.45
N ALA A 111 -26.14 -31.76 31.27
CA ALA A 111 -26.15 -31.48 32.70
C ALA A 111 -25.99 -29.98 33.00
N ALA A 112 -25.10 -29.29 32.28
CA ALA A 112 -24.92 -27.85 32.43
C ALA A 112 -26.18 -27.07 32.00
N VAL A 113 -26.81 -27.46 30.88
CA VAL A 113 -28.11 -26.93 30.45
C VAL A 113 -29.17 -27.14 31.54
N GLN A 114 -29.30 -28.35 32.06
CA GLN A 114 -30.30 -28.68 33.07
C GLN A 114 -30.07 -27.92 34.39
N ALA A 115 -28.83 -27.67 34.77
CA ALA A 115 -28.49 -26.87 35.94
C ALA A 115 -28.98 -25.41 35.77
N MET A 116 -28.78 -24.81 34.59
CA MET A 116 -29.29 -23.46 34.30
C MET A 116 -30.82 -23.43 34.25
N VAL A 117 -31.46 -24.45 33.65
CA VAL A 117 -32.92 -24.61 33.70
C VAL A 117 -33.44 -24.70 35.13
N THR A 118 -32.73 -25.43 36.00
CA THR A 118 -33.13 -25.64 37.40
C THR A 118 -33.10 -24.34 38.22
N ILE A 119 -32.10 -23.47 38.00
CA ILE A 119 -32.08 -22.13 38.57
C ILE A 119 -33.26 -21.31 38.05
N GLY A 120 -33.47 -21.29 36.73
CA GLY A 120 -34.54 -20.53 36.08
C GLY A 120 -35.96 -20.89 36.55
N GLN A 121 -36.19 -22.17 36.84
CA GLN A 121 -37.50 -22.66 37.26
C GLN A 121 -37.84 -22.36 38.73
N GLN A 122 -36.91 -21.80 39.51
CA GLN A 122 -37.21 -21.36 40.87
C GLN A 122 -38.04 -20.08 40.83
N PRO A 123 -39.22 -20.04 41.49
CA PRO A 123 -40.12 -18.89 41.41
C PRO A 123 -39.48 -17.61 41.96
N GLU A 124 -38.56 -17.73 42.93
CA GLU A 124 -37.86 -16.62 43.57
C GLU A 124 -37.00 -15.80 42.59
N LEU A 125 -36.49 -16.42 41.51
CA LEU A 125 -35.60 -15.77 40.54
C LEU A 125 -36.31 -14.69 39.70
N ILE A 126 -37.61 -14.84 39.49
CA ILE A 126 -38.43 -13.96 38.63
C ILE A 126 -39.56 -13.25 39.40
N THR A 127 -39.37 -13.04 40.71
CA THR A 127 -40.32 -12.28 41.54
C THR A 127 -40.20 -10.76 41.31
N VAL A 128 -41.06 -9.98 41.98
CA VAL A 128 -41.00 -8.50 41.97
C VAL A 128 -39.66 -7.98 42.52
N ASP A 129 -39.06 -8.71 43.47
CA ASP A 129 -37.79 -8.37 44.12
C ASP A 129 -36.80 -9.56 44.00
N PRO A 130 -36.29 -9.83 42.79
CA PRO A 130 -35.43 -10.98 42.54
C PRO A 130 -34.01 -10.72 43.07
N PRO A 131 -33.20 -11.77 43.29
CA PRO A 131 -31.77 -11.59 43.55
C PRO A 131 -31.06 -11.11 42.27
N VAL A 132 -31.04 -9.79 42.05
CA VAL A 132 -30.61 -9.14 40.80
C VAL A 132 -29.24 -9.60 40.31
N SER A 133 -28.26 -9.74 41.20
CA SER A 133 -26.90 -10.22 40.82
C SER A 133 -26.91 -11.65 40.27
N LEU A 134 -27.72 -12.54 40.86
CA LEU A 134 -27.89 -13.90 40.37
C LEU A 134 -28.65 -13.91 39.05
N LEU A 135 -29.77 -13.19 38.97
CA LEU A 135 -30.58 -13.10 37.75
C LEU A 135 -29.74 -12.59 36.56
N ALA A 136 -28.99 -11.50 36.75
CA ALA A 136 -28.10 -10.97 35.74
C ALA A 136 -27.06 -12.00 35.28
N GLN A 137 -26.38 -12.70 36.19
CA GLN A 137 -25.39 -13.72 35.82
C GLN A 137 -26.02 -14.92 35.13
N TRP A 138 -27.17 -15.37 35.62
CA TRP A 138 -27.91 -16.48 35.06
C TRP A 138 -28.32 -16.20 33.61
N LEU A 139 -28.78 -14.98 33.30
CA LEU A 139 -29.10 -14.57 31.92
C LEU A 139 -27.91 -14.68 30.95
N VAL A 140 -26.67 -14.46 31.42
CA VAL A 140 -25.47 -14.67 30.59
C VAL A 140 -25.17 -16.17 30.44
N SER A 141 -25.38 -16.92 31.51
CA SER A 141 -24.99 -18.34 31.57
C SER A 141 -25.95 -19.24 30.77
N ILE A 142 -27.25 -18.90 30.68
CA ILE A 142 -28.19 -19.55 29.75
C ILE A 142 -27.79 -19.32 28.30
N ASP A 143 -27.15 -18.17 28.01
CA ASP A 143 -26.67 -17.87 26.67
C ASP A 143 -25.44 -18.72 26.31
N SER A 144 -24.46 -18.80 27.21
CA SER A 144 -23.25 -19.63 27.05
C SER A 144 -23.55 -21.13 26.94
N THR A 145 -24.53 -21.63 27.71
CA THR A 145 -24.88 -23.06 27.76
C THR A 145 -25.93 -23.48 26.73
N ASN A 146 -26.47 -22.54 25.95
CA ASN A 146 -27.59 -22.78 25.01
C ASN A 146 -28.89 -23.28 25.71
N ALA A 147 -29.14 -22.86 26.96
CA ALA A 147 -30.31 -23.27 27.74
C ALA A 147 -31.57 -22.41 27.46
N SER A 148 -31.43 -21.28 26.76
CA SER A 148 -32.44 -20.23 26.68
C SER A 148 -33.80 -20.68 26.14
N VAL A 149 -33.83 -21.58 25.15
CA VAL A 149 -35.10 -22.12 24.57
C VAL A 149 -35.94 -22.88 25.61
N MET A 150 -35.30 -23.44 26.64
CA MET A 150 -35.97 -24.19 27.70
C MET A 150 -36.50 -23.31 28.83
N VAL A 151 -36.14 -22.02 28.85
CA VAL A 151 -36.52 -21.04 29.89
C VAL A 151 -37.17 -19.78 29.31
N ILE A 152 -37.84 -19.94 28.16
CA ILE A 152 -38.54 -18.84 27.46
C ILE A 152 -39.56 -18.15 28.35
N ASP A 153 -40.31 -18.91 29.16
CA ASP A 153 -41.31 -18.34 30.07
C ASP A 153 -40.65 -17.41 31.12
N GLN A 154 -39.44 -17.74 31.58
CA GLN A 154 -38.67 -16.90 32.50
C GLN A 154 -38.16 -15.64 31.81
N ILE A 155 -37.63 -15.77 30.58
CA ILE A 155 -37.20 -14.62 29.76
C ILE A 155 -38.38 -13.67 29.53
N GLN A 156 -39.55 -14.21 29.17
CA GLN A 156 -40.78 -13.43 29.01
C GLN A 156 -41.15 -12.70 30.32
N ALA A 157 -41.11 -13.39 31.47
CA ALA A 157 -41.43 -12.78 32.77
C ALA A 157 -40.49 -11.62 33.13
N VAL A 158 -39.20 -11.72 32.81
CA VAL A 158 -38.23 -10.63 33.04
C VAL A 158 -38.55 -9.42 32.16
N LEU A 159 -38.90 -9.62 30.88
CA LEU A 159 -39.30 -8.54 29.98
C LEU A 159 -40.65 -7.91 30.38
N GLU A 160 -41.60 -8.72 30.86
CA GLU A 160 -42.89 -8.25 31.39
C GLU A 160 -42.68 -7.41 32.66
N ARG A 161 -41.74 -7.80 33.52
CA ARG A 161 -41.35 -7.01 34.69
C ARG A 161 -40.78 -5.65 34.27
N TYR A 162 -39.84 -5.63 33.33
CA TYR A 162 -39.27 -4.38 32.82
C TYR A 162 -40.37 -3.42 32.32
N THR A 163 -41.27 -3.92 31.47
CA THR A 163 -42.35 -3.11 30.85
C THR A 163 -43.50 -2.76 31.82
N SER A 164 -43.55 -3.32 33.02
CA SER A 164 -44.64 -3.09 33.98
C SER A 164 -44.55 -1.77 34.75
N ASP A 165 -43.37 -1.15 34.82
CA ASP A 165 -43.13 0.12 35.50
C ASP A 165 -42.17 0.98 34.68
N LEU A 166 -42.62 2.20 34.32
CA LEU A 166 -41.80 3.16 33.59
C LEU A 166 -40.54 3.57 34.38
N ALA A 167 -40.55 3.46 35.71
CA ALA A 167 -39.37 3.75 36.53
C ALA A 167 -38.21 2.77 36.28
N HIS A 168 -38.47 1.56 35.76
CA HIS A 168 -37.42 0.62 35.37
C HIS A 168 -36.62 1.12 34.17
N GLU A 169 -37.18 2.01 33.37
CA GLU A 169 -36.45 2.63 32.27
C GLU A 169 -35.29 3.49 32.79
N ASP A 170 -35.45 4.14 33.94
CA ASP A 170 -34.40 4.94 34.58
C ASP A 170 -33.37 4.08 35.36
N ASP A 171 -33.69 2.82 35.67
CA ASP A 171 -32.80 1.89 36.40
C ASP A 171 -31.85 1.12 35.46
N TYR A 172 -30.54 1.34 35.62
CA TYR A 172 -29.51 0.71 34.80
C TYR A 172 -29.52 -0.84 34.88
N GLN A 173 -29.76 -1.42 36.06
CA GLN A 173 -29.77 -2.88 36.21
C GLN A 173 -30.99 -3.48 35.51
N GLU A 174 -32.15 -2.84 35.62
CA GLU A 174 -33.36 -3.28 34.91
C GLU A 174 -33.18 -3.21 33.39
N ARG A 175 -32.63 -2.10 32.87
CA ARG A 175 -32.28 -1.98 31.44
C ARG A 175 -31.30 -3.07 31.00
N LEU A 176 -30.26 -3.33 31.80
CA LEU A 176 -29.25 -4.35 31.50
C LEU A 176 -29.84 -5.77 31.45
N MET A 177 -30.77 -6.10 32.35
CA MET A 177 -31.45 -7.40 32.34
C MET A 177 -32.36 -7.55 31.13
N ALA A 178 -33.13 -6.51 30.79
CA ALA A 178 -33.95 -6.49 29.58
C ALA A 178 -33.10 -6.67 28.31
N TYR A 179 -31.99 -5.93 28.21
CA TYR A 179 -31.03 -6.08 27.13
C TYR A 179 -30.46 -7.49 27.02
N ARG A 180 -30.01 -8.10 28.12
CA ARG A 180 -29.49 -9.49 28.11
C ARG A 180 -30.52 -10.48 27.59
N CYS A 181 -31.78 -10.34 27.96
CA CYS A 181 -32.88 -11.15 27.44
C CYS A 181 -33.02 -10.98 25.93
N LEU A 182 -33.12 -9.73 25.45
CA LEU A 182 -33.28 -9.43 24.03
C LEU A 182 -32.08 -9.89 23.19
N PHE A 183 -30.86 -9.61 23.65
CA PHE A 183 -29.63 -10.01 22.99
C PHE A 183 -29.53 -11.53 22.88
N THR A 184 -29.81 -12.25 23.97
CA THR A 184 -29.81 -13.73 23.98
C THR A 184 -30.82 -14.30 22.98
N LEU A 185 -32.05 -13.78 22.97
CA LEU A 185 -33.06 -14.18 21.99
C LEU A 185 -32.58 -13.94 20.56
N ALA A 186 -32.11 -12.73 20.26
CA ALA A 186 -31.72 -12.38 18.91
C ALA A 186 -30.50 -13.19 18.41
N ARG A 187 -29.50 -13.38 19.27
CA ARG A 187 -28.27 -14.13 18.95
C ARG A 187 -28.56 -15.61 18.70
N GLN A 188 -29.25 -16.28 19.62
CA GLN A 188 -29.48 -17.73 19.50
C GLN A 188 -30.44 -18.08 18.36
N ILE A 189 -31.51 -17.29 18.17
CA ILE A 189 -32.44 -17.48 17.05
C ILE A 189 -31.71 -17.26 15.71
N GLY A 190 -30.82 -16.27 15.63
CA GLY A 190 -30.00 -16.04 14.44
C GLY A 190 -29.04 -17.19 14.13
N ASN A 191 -28.27 -17.64 15.13
CA ASN A 191 -27.25 -18.66 14.97
C ASN A 191 -27.83 -20.03 14.56
N GLU A 192 -28.90 -20.48 15.24
CA GLU A 192 -29.50 -21.80 15.02
C GLU A 192 -30.35 -21.88 13.74
N ASN A 193 -30.91 -20.75 13.27
CA ASN A 193 -31.69 -20.75 12.02
C ASN A 193 -30.82 -20.72 10.77
N ASN A 194 -29.60 -20.18 10.86
CA ASN A 194 -28.62 -20.26 9.76
C ASN A 194 -28.17 -21.70 9.46
N SER A 195 -28.32 -22.63 10.42
CA SER A 195 -27.90 -24.04 10.30
C SER A 195 -29.08 -25.03 10.26
N GLY A 196 -30.22 -24.72 10.90
CA GLY A 196 -31.30 -25.66 11.15
C GLY A 196 -32.64 -25.41 10.42
N GLY A 197 -32.95 -24.20 9.94
CA GLY A 197 -34.25 -23.89 9.33
C GLY A 197 -35.44 -24.39 10.17
N THR A 198 -36.37 -25.15 9.56
CA THR A 198 -37.52 -25.73 10.28
C THR A 198 -37.17 -26.79 11.33
N SER A 199 -35.90 -27.23 11.39
CA SER A 199 -35.40 -28.17 12.40
C SER A 199 -34.80 -27.48 13.63
N SER A 200 -34.70 -26.14 13.60
CA SER A 200 -34.26 -25.34 14.74
C SER A 200 -35.18 -25.55 15.95
N PRO A 201 -34.64 -25.68 17.17
CA PRO A 201 -35.44 -25.79 18.39
C PRO A 201 -36.31 -24.54 18.64
N TRP A 202 -35.97 -23.41 18.00
CA TRP A 202 -36.69 -22.15 18.12
C TRP A 202 -37.92 -22.04 17.21
N TYR A 203 -38.05 -22.87 16.16
CA TYR A 203 -39.00 -22.67 15.06
C TYR A 203 -40.46 -22.44 15.50
N SER A 204 -40.91 -23.17 16.53
CA SER A 204 -42.26 -23.07 17.12
C SER A 204 -42.23 -22.86 18.65
N ALA A 205 -41.12 -22.37 19.20
CA ALA A 205 -40.94 -22.24 20.64
C ALA A 205 -41.44 -20.92 21.23
N ILE A 206 -41.65 -19.90 20.39
CA ILE A 206 -41.96 -18.53 20.84
C ILE A 206 -43.45 -18.39 21.17
N PRO A 207 -43.83 -18.15 22.44
CA PRO A 207 -45.22 -17.95 22.81
C PRO A 207 -45.72 -16.55 22.38
N PRO A 208 -47.04 -16.39 22.13
CA PRO A 208 -47.61 -15.09 21.77
C PRO A 208 -47.37 -13.97 22.81
N GLY A 209 -47.24 -14.32 24.10
CA GLY A 209 -46.95 -13.36 25.17
C GLY A 209 -45.56 -12.72 25.02
N LEU A 210 -44.56 -13.52 24.66
CA LEU A 210 -43.21 -13.02 24.39
C LEU A 210 -43.19 -12.07 23.19
N ILE A 211 -43.93 -12.40 22.11
CA ILE A 211 -44.08 -11.49 20.97
C ILE A 211 -44.69 -10.17 21.42
N ALA A 212 -45.75 -10.20 22.24
CA ALA A 212 -46.45 -9.00 22.69
C ALA A 212 -45.58 -8.09 23.59
N VAL A 213 -44.78 -8.66 24.50
CA VAL A 213 -43.92 -7.85 25.38
C VAL A 213 -42.75 -7.26 24.61
N VAL A 214 -42.12 -8.02 23.70
CA VAL A 214 -41.06 -7.49 22.83
C VAL A 214 -41.62 -6.42 21.88
N ALA A 215 -42.86 -6.59 21.39
CA ALA A 215 -43.52 -5.57 20.56
C ALA A 215 -43.77 -4.28 21.35
N THR A 216 -44.14 -4.38 22.63
CA THR A 216 -44.32 -3.21 23.51
C THR A 216 -43.02 -2.41 23.63
N MET A 217 -41.89 -3.10 23.76
CA MET A 217 -40.57 -2.47 23.83
C MET A 217 -40.11 -1.92 22.47
N ALA A 218 -40.34 -2.65 21.38
CA ALA A 218 -39.95 -2.24 20.03
C ALA A 218 -40.72 -1.01 19.53
N LEU A 219 -41.94 -0.80 20.04
CA LEU A 219 -42.83 0.32 19.70
C LEU A 219 -42.86 1.42 20.77
N ASP A 220 -41.96 1.36 21.76
CA ASP A 220 -41.86 2.38 22.80
C ASP A 220 -41.40 3.72 22.20
N LEU A 221 -42.20 4.77 22.40
CA LEU A 221 -41.90 6.12 21.92
C LEU A 221 -41.44 7.06 23.05
N THR A 222 -41.34 6.54 24.28
CA THR A 222 -40.97 7.30 25.48
C THR A 222 -39.53 7.13 25.90
N TYR A 223 -38.76 6.34 25.13
CA TYR A 223 -37.35 6.07 25.40
C TYR A 223 -36.48 7.33 25.47
N THR A 224 -35.41 7.25 26.24
CA THR A 224 -34.35 8.24 26.37
C THR A 224 -33.07 7.75 25.67
N SER A 225 -32.04 8.60 25.60
CA SER A 225 -30.71 8.17 25.11
C SER A 225 -30.16 6.97 25.89
N ASP A 226 -30.48 6.87 27.18
CA ASP A 226 -29.99 5.82 28.06
C ASP A 226 -30.74 4.50 27.90
N SER A 227 -31.88 4.48 27.21
CA SER A 227 -32.74 3.31 27.00
C SER A 227 -32.99 2.97 25.54
N GLU A 228 -32.56 3.82 24.59
CA GLU A 228 -32.71 3.59 23.14
C GLU A 228 -32.16 2.23 22.70
N TYR A 229 -31.03 1.79 23.26
CA TYR A 229 -30.45 0.49 22.94
C TYR A 229 -31.37 -0.70 23.27
N VAL A 230 -32.27 -0.57 24.25
CA VAL A 230 -33.28 -1.58 24.57
C VAL A 230 -34.32 -1.67 23.45
N VAL A 231 -34.79 -0.52 22.94
CA VAL A 231 -35.72 -0.45 21.79
C VAL A 231 -35.06 -1.02 20.54
N LEU A 232 -33.82 -0.64 20.25
CA LEU A 232 -33.04 -1.16 19.11
C LEU A 232 -32.91 -2.69 19.14
N ASN A 233 -32.63 -3.26 20.32
CA ASN A 233 -32.53 -4.71 20.48
C ASN A 233 -33.91 -5.40 20.41
N ALA A 234 -34.99 -4.75 20.84
CA ALA A 234 -36.34 -5.29 20.68
C ALA A 234 -36.77 -5.37 19.21
N ILE A 235 -36.44 -4.33 18.42
CA ILE A 235 -36.63 -4.34 16.96
C ILE A 235 -35.77 -5.45 16.32
N TRP A 236 -34.52 -5.62 16.77
CA TRP A 236 -33.67 -6.72 16.29
C TRP A 236 -34.28 -8.10 16.55
N VAL A 237 -34.83 -8.34 17.75
CA VAL A 237 -35.52 -9.60 18.06
C VAL A 237 -36.70 -9.83 17.11
N MET A 238 -37.47 -8.79 16.78
CA MET A 238 -38.56 -8.90 15.80
C MET A 238 -38.04 -9.31 14.41
N SER A 239 -36.93 -8.76 13.95
CA SER A 239 -36.26 -9.25 12.73
C SER A 239 -35.96 -10.75 12.80
N ARG A 240 -35.39 -11.21 13.92
CA ARG A 240 -35.06 -12.64 14.12
C ARG A 240 -36.29 -13.55 14.20
N PHE A 241 -37.41 -13.08 14.73
CA PHE A 241 -38.68 -13.81 14.69
C PHE A 241 -39.18 -14.04 13.25
N GLY A 242 -38.71 -13.27 12.27
CA GLY A 242 -38.99 -13.49 10.84
C GLY A 242 -38.48 -14.81 10.27
N PHE A 243 -37.54 -15.49 10.94
CA PHE A 243 -37.05 -16.81 10.54
C PHE A 243 -37.95 -17.98 10.97
N LEU A 244 -38.90 -17.71 11.88
CA LEU A 244 -39.66 -18.75 12.57
C LEU A 244 -40.94 -19.11 11.80
N GLU A 245 -41.82 -19.90 12.43
CA GLU A 245 -43.07 -20.34 11.82
C GLU A 245 -43.96 -19.17 11.35
N PRO A 246 -44.84 -19.39 10.35
CA PRO A 246 -45.56 -18.31 9.67
C PRO A 246 -46.32 -17.34 10.59
N ALA A 247 -46.96 -17.85 11.66
CA ALA A 247 -47.71 -17.00 12.58
C ALA A 247 -46.81 -16.00 13.34
N THR A 248 -45.64 -16.47 13.79
CA THR A 248 -44.64 -15.64 14.48
C THR A 248 -43.97 -14.68 13.52
N ARG A 249 -43.64 -15.15 12.31
CA ARG A 249 -43.09 -14.33 11.23
C ARG A 249 -44.04 -13.18 10.86
N ASP A 250 -45.32 -13.47 10.63
CA ASP A 250 -46.31 -12.47 10.23
C ASP A 250 -46.53 -11.42 11.34
N ALA A 251 -46.59 -11.86 12.61
CA ALA A 251 -46.69 -10.94 13.75
C ALA A 251 -45.47 -10.02 13.87
N ALA A 252 -44.27 -10.56 13.68
CA ALA A 252 -43.05 -9.76 13.70
C ALA A 252 -42.97 -8.78 12.52
N HIS A 253 -43.40 -9.18 11.32
CA HIS A 253 -43.46 -8.32 10.14
C HIS A 253 -44.40 -7.12 10.37
N ASP A 254 -45.56 -7.36 10.99
CA ASP A 254 -46.51 -6.31 11.39
C ASP A 254 -45.88 -5.34 12.40
N VAL A 255 -45.19 -5.85 13.42
CA VAL A 255 -44.53 -5.01 14.44
C VAL A 255 -43.41 -4.16 13.84
N LEU A 256 -42.57 -4.71 12.95
CA LEU A 256 -41.54 -3.91 12.26
C LEU A 256 -42.16 -2.84 11.36
N THR A 257 -43.27 -3.16 10.69
CA THR A 257 -44.04 -2.18 9.91
C THR A 257 -44.61 -1.08 10.81
N GLN A 258 -45.08 -1.42 12.02
CA GLN A 258 -45.53 -0.43 12.99
C GLN A 258 -44.36 0.43 13.51
N ALA A 259 -43.20 -0.16 13.78
CA ALA A 259 -42.00 0.57 14.20
C ALA A 259 -41.61 1.61 13.14
N TYR A 260 -41.59 1.22 11.87
CA TYR A 260 -41.38 2.14 10.73
C TYR A 260 -42.41 3.29 10.67
N ASN A 261 -43.67 3.03 11.02
CA ASN A 261 -44.73 4.04 10.93
C ASN A 261 -44.83 4.96 12.17
N LEU A 262 -44.37 4.50 13.34
CA LEU A 262 -44.57 5.18 14.62
C LEU A 262 -43.36 5.94 15.12
N HIS A 263 -42.15 5.39 14.93
CA HIS A 263 -40.92 6.06 15.35
C HIS A 263 -40.68 7.34 14.54
N VAL A 264 -40.01 8.30 15.15
CA VAL A 264 -39.64 9.55 14.48
C VAL A 264 -38.78 9.20 13.25
N GLN A 265 -39.18 9.68 12.08
CA GLN A 265 -38.48 9.41 10.84
C GLN A 265 -36.97 9.76 10.96
N TYR A 266 -36.11 8.87 10.47
CA TYR A 266 -34.64 8.93 10.57
C TYR A 266 -34.03 8.84 11.98
N SER A 267 -34.81 8.55 13.02
CA SER A 267 -34.26 8.17 14.34
C SER A 267 -33.59 6.78 14.29
N GLY A 268 -32.78 6.45 15.31
CA GLY A 268 -32.16 5.12 15.43
C GLY A 268 -33.15 3.97 15.31
N PRO A 269 -34.23 3.92 16.13
CA PRO A 269 -35.27 2.88 16.03
C PRO A 269 -35.98 2.84 14.68
N TRP A 270 -36.21 3.99 14.04
CA TRP A 270 -36.81 4.05 12.72
C TRP A 270 -35.90 3.45 11.65
N LEU A 271 -34.62 3.85 11.63
CA LEU A 271 -33.63 3.31 10.69
C LEU A 271 -33.40 1.82 10.93
N ARG A 272 -33.41 1.40 12.20
CA ARG A 272 -33.33 -0.02 12.55
C ARG A 272 -34.49 -0.82 11.96
N ALA A 273 -35.72 -0.30 12.06
CA ALA A 273 -36.89 -0.92 11.45
C ALA A 273 -36.77 -1.00 9.92
N VAL A 274 -36.25 0.06 9.26
CA VAL A 274 -35.96 0.06 7.82
C VAL A 274 -34.95 -1.03 7.45
N THR A 275 -33.80 -1.10 8.11
CA THR A 275 -32.76 -2.12 7.87
C THR A 275 -33.30 -3.54 8.09
N ASP A 276 -34.09 -3.74 9.15
CA ASP A 276 -34.63 -5.05 9.48
C ASP A 276 -35.76 -5.47 8.52
N LEU A 277 -36.56 -4.52 8.01
CA LEU A 277 -37.53 -4.79 6.93
C LEU A 277 -36.85 -5.09 5.60
N GLU A 278 -35.77 -4.37 5.25
CA GLU A 278 -34.97 -4.63 4.05
C GLU A 278 -34.39 -6.04 4.09
N SER A 279 -33.65 -6.36 5.17
CA SER A 279 -32.91 -7.62 5.27
C SER A 279 -33.80 -8.87 5.45
N GLN A 280 -34.93 -8.75 6.16
CA GLN A 280 -35.76 -9.91 6.51
C GLN A 280 -37.02 -10.07 5.63
N PHE A 281 -37.50 -8.97 5.05
CA PHE A 281 -38.79 -8.92 4.34
C PHE A 281 -38.70 -8.21 2.98
N ASP A 282 -37.50 -8.12 2.38
CA ASP A 282 -37.26 -7.52 1.06
C ASP A 282 -37.77 -6.07 0.95
N GLY A 283 -37.78 -5.34 2.07
CA GLY A 283 -38.29 -3.97 2.16
C GLY A 283 -39.81 -3.84 1.98
N LEU A 284 -40.56 -4.95 2.06
CA LEU A 284 -42.01 -4.96 1.94
C LEU A 284 -42.66 -4.63 3.29
N LEU A 285 -43.77 -3.88 3.25
CA LEU A 285 -44.57 -3.58 4.44
C LEU A 285 -45.67 -4.63 4.65
N TYR A 286 -45.95 -4.94 5.91
CA TYR A 286 -47.07 -5.80 6.27
C TYR A 286 -48.39 -5.15 5.84
N GLY A 287 -49.28 -5.93 5.21
CA GLY A 287 -50.54 -5.41 4.66
C GLY A 287 -50.42 -4.69 3.31
N GLY A 288 -49.20 -4.53 2.77
CA GLY A 288 -48.93 -4.03 1.42
C GLY A 288 -48.24 -2.66 1.39
N GLY A 289 -47.34 -2.49 0.43
CA GLY A 289 -46.42 -1.34 0.33
C GLY A 289 -44.97 -1.80 0.30
N ALA A 290 -44.07 -0.91 -0.10
CA ALA A 290 -42.63 -1.15 -0.10
C ALA A 290 -41.90 0.13 0.29
N LEU A 291 -40.73 -0.03 0.91
CA LEU A 291 -39.82 1.05 1.23
C LEU A 291 -39.17 1.62 -0.04
N ASP A 292 -39.01 2.93 -0.10
CA ASP A 292 -38.17 3.60 -1.12
C ASP A 292 -36.76 3.77 -0.54
N LEU A 293 -35.97 2.70 -0.59
CA LEU A 293 -34.65 2.65 0.05
C LEU A 293 -33.66 3.66 -0.56
N ASP A 294 -33.75 3.91 -1.86
CA ASP A 294 -32.88 4.88 -2.55
C ASP A 294 -33.19 6.30 -2.06
N GLN A 295 -34.47 6.67 -1.98
CA GLN A 295 -34.88 7.95 -1.43
C GLN A 295 -34.46 8.09 0.03
N ILE A 296 -34.70 7.06 0.85
CA ILE A 296 -34.36 7.08 2.28
C ILE A 296 -32.84 7.23 2.47
N ARG A 297 -32.01 6.50 1.72
CA ARG A 297 -30.54 6.62 1.79
C ARG A 297 -30.08 8.03 1.41
N ALA A 298 -30.63 8.61 0.35
CA ALA A 298 -30.29 9.98 -0.06
C ALA A 298 -30.68 11.03 1.01
N GLU A 299 -31.84 10.88 1.63
CA GLU A 299 -32.32 11.78 2.69
C GLU A 299 -31.47 11.65 3.97
N VAL A 300 -31.12 10.41 4.38
CA VAL A 300 -30.24 10.18 5.53
C VAL A 300 -28.85 10.76 5.28
N MET A 301 -28.30 10.59 4.07
CA MET A 301 -27.02 11.19 3.71
C MET A 301 -27.09 12.72 3.78
N ALA A 302 -28.16 13.35 3.27
CA ALA A 302 -28.33 14.80 3.34
C ALA A 302 -28.52 15.33 4.79
N ILE A 303 -29.06 14.53 5.70
CA ILE A 303 -29.18 14.86 7.13
C ILE A 303 -27.83 14.72 7.84
N ALA A 304 -27.12 13.62 7.57
CA ALA A 304 -25.90 13.25 8.28
C ALA A 304 -24.67 14.00 7.77
N LEU A 305 -24.60 14.26 6.46
CA LEU A 305 -23.43 14.75 5.72
C LEU A 305 -23.87 15.78 4.65
N PRO A 306 -24.40 16.96 5.06
CA PRO A 306 -24.98 17.95 4.16
C PRO A 306 -23.97 18.65 3.22
N ASN A 307 -22.67 18.60 3.51
CA ASN A 307 -21.64 19.33 2.78
C ASN A 307 -20.73 18.40 1.98
N GLU A 308 -20.32 18.86 0.80
CA GLU A 308 -19.30 18.24 -0.04
C GLU A 308 -18.24 19.27 -0.43
N PHE A 309 -16.97 19.01 -0.12
CA PHE A 309 -15.84 19.84 -0.49
C PHE A 309 -14.78 19.02 -1.22
N LEU A 310 -14.20 19.59 -2.26
CA LEU A 310 -13.18 18.94 -3.09
C LEU A 310 -11.86 19.71 -2.97
N PHE A 311 -10.80 18.96 -2.73
CA PHE A 311 -9.41 19.42 -2.66
C PHE A 311 -8.56 18.62 -3.65
N ASP A 312 -7.35 19.08 -3.94
CA ASP A 312 -6.38 18.40 -4.81
C ASP A 312 -6.96 17.96 -6.16
N GLN A 313 -7.69 18.87 -6.80
CA GLN A 313 -8.34 18.64 -8.10
C GLN A 313 -9.39 17.51 -8.06
N GLY A 314 -9.96 17.25 -6.88
CA GLY A 314 -10.96 16.21 -6.65
C GLY A 314 -10.39 14.86 -6.19
N ARG A 315 -9.07 14.75 -6.01
CA ARG A 315 -8.41 13.56 -5.44
C ARG A 315 -8.64 13.43 -3.92
N LEU A 316 -9.05 14.51 -3.27
CA LEU A 316 -9.48 14.48 -1.88
C LEU A 316 -10.89 15.07 -1.75
N LYS A 317 -11.79 14.28 -1.16
CA LYS A 317 -13.20 14.62 -1.02
C LYS A 317 -13.64 14.59 0.43
N PHE A 318 -14.17 15.69 0.95
CA PHE A 318 -14.86 15.72 2.23
C PHE A 318 -16.36 15.55 2.00
N LEU A 319 -16.95 14.50 2.58
CA LEU A 319 -18.39 14.36 2.78
C LEU A 319 -18.67 14.56 4.26
N THR A 320 -19.26 15.69 4.64
CA THR A 320 -19.17 16.14 6.04
C THR A 320 -20.37 16.94 6.54
N ALA A 321 -20.53 16.95 7.85
CA ALA A 321 -21.43 17.85 8.57
C ALA A 321 -20.76 19.15 9.03
N ILE A 322 -19.43 19.21 9.07
CA ILE A 322 -18.68 20.41 9.46
C ILE A 322 -18.69 21.43 8.32
N ASP A 323 -18.44 22.70 8.63
CA ASP A 323 -18.37 23.76 7.62
C ASP A 323 -17.02 23.79 6.90
N LEU A 324 -16.91 24.65 5.88
CA LEU A 324 -15.71 24.74 5.05
C LEU A 324 -14.49 25.24 5.84
N ASP A 325 -14.69 26.10 6.84
CA ASP A 325 -13.58 26.64 7.63
C ASP A 325 -12.93 25.52 8.45
N ALA A 326 -13.74 24.69 9.14
CA ALA A 326 -13.24 23.51 9.84
C ALA A 326 -12.63 22.46 8.89
N ALA A 327 -13.20 22.29 7.69
CA ALA A 327 -12.65 21.37 6.69
C ALA A 327 -11.27 21.84 6.17
N ASN A 328 -11.05 23.16 6.00
CA ASN A 328 -9.77 23.72 5.61
C ASN A 328 -8.70 23.49 6.70
N GLU A 329 -9.03 23.72 7.97
CA GLU A 329 -8.10 23.46 9.10
C GLU A 329 -7.65 21.99 9.13
N LEU A 330 -8.60 21.06 8.90
CA LEU A 330 -8.30 19.63 8.82
C LEU A 330 -7.49 19.26 7.58
N TYR A 331 -7.76 19.91 6.44
CA TYR A 331 -6.97 19.76 5.24
C TYR A 331 -5.53 20.19 5.48
N ASP A 332 -5.29 21.36 6.06
CA ASP A 332 -3.93 21.82 6.38
C ASP A 332 -3.19 20.84 7.31
N ALA A 333 -3.89 20.28 8.31
CA ALA A 333 -3.33 19.30 9.24
C ALA A 333 -2.85 18.01 8.55
N ILE A 334 -3.62 17.46 7.60
CA ILE A 334 -3.20 16.25 6.87
C ILE A 334 -2.08 16.54 5.86
N GLN A 335 -1.91 17.78 5.42
CA GLN A 335 -0.78 18.17 4.56
C GLN A 335 0.54 18.18 5.34
N GLU A 336 0.53 18.58 6.61
CA GLU A 336 1.70 18.41 7.48
C GLU A 336 2.05 16.93 7.65
N VAL A 337 1.05 16.06 7.89
CA VAL A 337 1.24 14.60 8.00
C VAL A 337 1.82 14.02 6.71
N GLU A 338 1.24 14.34 5.55
CA GLU A 338 1.72 13.88 4.24
C GLU A 338 3.17 14.27 4.00
N SER A 339 3.50 15.54 4.27
CA SER A 339 4.85 16.05 4.07
C SER A 339 5.86 15.30 4.94
N GLN A 340 5.58 15.08 6.22
CA GLN A 340 6.48 14.36 7.11
C GLN A 340 6.58 12.88 6.75
N PHE A 341 5.46 12.24 6.40
CA PHE A 341 5.44 10.85 5.94
C PHE A 341 6.41 10.65 4.76
N PHE A 342 6.31 11.48 3.71
CA PHE A 342 7.20 11.41 2.56
C PHE A 342 8.67 11.69 2.91
N ARG A 343 8.95 12.62 3.83
CA ARG A 343 10.32 12.83 4.32
C ARG A 343 10.89 11.58 5.01
N LYS A 344 10.06 10.85 5.78
CA LYS A 344 10.52 9.65 6.49
C LYS A 344 10.74 8.46 5.54
N CYS A 345 9.76 8.15 4.68
CA CYS A 345 9.85 6.96 3.83
C CYS A 345 10.49 7.18 2.44
N GLY A 346 10.42 8.39 1.88
CA GLY A 346 10.87 8.70 0.51
C GLY A 346 10.00 8.15 -0.62
N ALA A 347 8.97 7.37 -0.32
CA ALA A 347 8.08 6.75 -1.31
C ALA A 347 7.02 7.75 -1.78
N LEU A 348 7.18 8.31 -2.97
CA LEU A 348 6.25 9.29 -3.56
C LEU A 348 5.21 8.64 -4.48
N GLU A 349 5.46 7.41 -4.93
CA GLU A 349 4.61 6.71 -5.87
C GLU A 349 3.74 5.66 -5.16
N PRO A 350 2.48 5.50 -5.55
CA PRO A 350 1.63 4.46 -4.99
C PRO A 350 2.22 3.06 -5.23
N VAL A 351 2.00 2.14 -4.29
CA VAL A 351 2.41 0.74 -4.41
C VAL A 351 1.72 0.05 -5.60
N PRO A 352 2.36 -0.94 -6.24
CA PRO A 352 1.76 -1.66 -7.34
C PRO A 352 0.41 -2.29 -6.97
N GLY A 353 -0.60 -2.02 -7.80
CA GLY A 353 -1.95 -2.59 -7.63
C GLY A 353 -2.91 -1.75 -6.77
N ASP A 354 -2.46 -0.66 -6.15
CA ASP A 354 -3.37 0.30 -5.52
C ASP A 354 -4.27 0.98 -6.58
N SER A 355 -5.58 1.05 -6.28
CA SER A 355 -6.58 1.66 -7.15
C SER A 355 -7.27 2.88 -6.52
N ASN A 356 -6.75 3.38 -5.40
CA ASN A 356 -7.38 4.42 -4.60
C ASN A 356 -7.06 5.82 -5.14
N GLU A 357 -7.59 6.16 -6.32
CA GLU A 357 -7.34 7.46 -6.96
C GLU A 357 -7.95 8.66 -6.22
N VAL A 358 -8.98 8.42 -5.38
CA VAL A 358 -9.69 9.45 -4.61
C VAL A 358 -9.83 9.01 -3.16
N LEU A 359 -9.29 9.81 -2.24
CA LEU A 359 -9.57 9.67 -0.81
C LEU A 359 -10.85 10.40 -0.44
N THR A 360 -11.79 9.69 0.20
CA THR A 360 -13.02 10.28 0.76
C THR A 360 -12.97 10.33 2.28
N LEU A 361 -13.11 11.53 2.85
CA LEU A 361 -13.22 11.77 4.28
C LEU A 361 -14.69 11.96 4.66
N VAL A 362 -15.26 11.01 5.39
CA VAL A 362 -16.63 11.02 5.89
C VAL A 362 -16.65 11.47 7.34
N ILE A 363 -17.08 12.70 7.60
CA ILE A 363 -17.04 13.32 8.94
C ILE A 363 -18.45 13.68 9.41
N TYR A 364 -18.99 12.90 10.35
CA TYR A 364 -20.30 13.17 10.96
C TYR A 364 -20.20 14.29 12.00
N GLY A 365 -21.28 15.04 12.26
CA GLY A 365 -21.23 16.19 13.18
C GLY A 365 -21.18 15.85 14.68
N SER A 366 -21.28 14.57 15.06
CA SER A 366 -21.22 14.15 16.47
C SER A 366 -21.05 12.62 16.58
N PRO A 367 -20.61 12.08 17.75
CA PRO A 367 -20.59 10.63 17.98
C PRO A 367 -21.99 10.00 17.87
N GLN A 368 -23.05 10.72 18.26
CA GLN A 368 -24.41 10.23 18.15
C GLN A 368 -24.84 10.09 16.68
N ALA A 369 -24.50 11.06 15.83
CA ALA A 369 -24.78 11.00 14.40
C ALA A 369 -24.02 9.84 13.73
N TYR A 370 -22.75 9.64 14.11
CA TYR A 370 -21.95 8.49 13.68
C TYR A 370 -22.63 7.16 14.02
N GLN A 371 -23.00 6.96 15.29
CA GLN A 371 -23.67 5.74 15.78
C GLN A 371 -25.05 5.50 15.14
N THR A 372 -25.78 6.57 14.83
CA THR A 372 -27.14 6.48 14.29
C THR A 372 -27.14 6.17 12.79
N TYR A 373 -26.31 6.86 12.00
CA TYR A 373 -26.42 6.87 10.54
C TYR A 373 -25.41 5.98 9.84
N GLN A 374 -24.19 5.78 10.38
CA GLN A 374 -23.16 4.99 9.71
C GLN A 374 -23.56 3.52 9.47
N PRO A 375 -24.16 2.80 10.44
CA PRO A 375 -24.54 1.42 10.20
C PRO A 375 -25.57 1.27 9.07
N PHE A 376 -26.43 2.29 8.89
CA PHE A 376 -27.42 2.31 7.81
C PHE A 376 -26.82 2.68 6.45
N LEU A 377 -25.94 3.68 6.42
CA LEU A 377 -25.34 4.18 5.17
C LEU A 377 -24.25 3.25 4.62
N TYR A 378 -23.42 2.68 5.50
CA TYR A 378 -22.20 1.97 5.09
C TYR A 378 -22.07 0.56 5.69
N GLY A 379 -22.95 0.15 6.61
CA GLY A 379 -22.88 -1.18 7.23
C GLY A 379 -21.67 -1.40 8.16
N LEU A 380 -20.95 -0.33 8.52
CA LEU A 380 -19.75 -0.38 9.35
C LEU A 380 -20.08 -0.26 10.84
N ALA A 381 -19.23 -0.85 11.67
CA ALA A 381 -19.29 -0.69 13.13
C ALA A 381 -18.87 0.72 13.56
N THR A 382 -19.38 1.16 14.71
CA THR A 382 -19.16 2.52 15.25
C THR A 382 -18.52 2.53 16.63
N ASN A 383 -17.96 1.38 17.06
CA ASN A 383 -17.25 1.24 18.34
C ASN A 383 -15.77 1.63 18.20
N ASN A 384 -15.52 2.78 17.56
CA ASN A 384 -14.21 3.34 17.29
C ASN A 384 -14.35 4.88 17.19
N GLY A 385 -13.23 5.61 17.31
CA GLY A 385 -13.21 7.05 17.09
C GLY A 385 -13.30 7.43 15.60
N GLY A 386 -12.85 6.49 14.75
CA GLY A 386 -12.77 6.57 13.31
C GLY A 386 -12.24 5.24 12.75
N ILE A 387 -12.29 5.08 11.44
CA ILE A 387 -11.77 3.91 10.73
C ILE A 387 -11.50 4.24 9.27
N PHE A 388 -10.31 3.89 8.79
CA PHE A 388 -10.00 3.87 7.36
C PHE A 388 -10.36 2.50 6.74
N ILE A 389 -11.08 2.54 5.61
CA ILE A 389 -11.41 1.37 4.79
C ILE A 389 -10.62 1.44 3.49
N GLU A 390 -9.52 0.71 3.46
CA GLU A 390 -8.52 0.70 2.39
C GLU A 390 -9.14 0.45 1.01
N GLY A 391 -9.89 -0.65 0.84
CA GLY A 391 -10.48 -0.99 -0.46
C GLY A 391 -11.57 -0.03 -0.97
N TRP A 392 -11.95 0.98 -0.17
CA TRP A 392 -12.88 2.04 -0.57
C TRP A 392 -12.18 3.39 -0.71
N GLY A 393 -10.91 3.51 -0.34
CA GLY A 393 -10.23 4.80 -0.20
C GLY A 393 -11.04 5.76 0.69
N THR A 394 -11.65 5.27 1.77
CA THR A 394 -12.60 6.07 2.57
C THR A 394 -12.32 5.99 4.06
N LEU A 395 -12.19 7.16 4.69
CA LEU A 395 -11.98 7.35 6.12
C LEU A 395 -13.28 7.84 6.76
N PHE A 396 -13.71 7.18 7.84
CA PHE A 396 -14.92 7.53 8.58
C PHE A 396 -14.56 8.05 9.97
N THR A 397 -15.10 9.19 10.38
CA THR A 397 -14.90 9.79 11.71
C THR A 397 -16.03 10.78 12.04
N TYR A 398 -15.94 11.54 13.13
CA TYR A 398 -16.98 12.46 13.57
C TYR A 398 -16.43 13.70 14.29
N ASP A 399 -17.18 14.77 14.43
CA ASP A 399 -16.78 15.87 15.30
C ASP A 399 -17.05 15.55 16.78
N ARG A 400 -16.22 16.03 17.69
CA ARG A 400 -16.20 15.64 19.10
C ARG A 400 -15.73 16.75 20.02
N THR A 401 -16.25 16.71 21.24
CA THR A 401 -15.76 17.53 22.35
C THR A 401 -14.73 16.78 23.19
N PRO A 402 -13.89 17.47 23.97
CA PRO A 402 -12.95 16.84 24.91
C PRO A 402 -13.61 15.95 25.99
N ALA A 403 -14.92 16.07 26.20
CA ALA A 403 -15.66 15.19 27.11
C ALA A 403 -16.06 13.85 26.46
N GLN A 404 -16.08 13.79 25.13
CA GLN A 404 -16.48 12.60 24.36
C GLN A 404 -15.28 11.76 23.92
N SER A 405 -14.12 12.37 23.76
CA SER A 405 -12.88 11.72 23.34
C SER A 405 -11.68 12.44 23.96
N ILE A 406 -10.62 11.68 24.27
CA ILE A 406 -9.33 12.25 24.66
C ILE A 406 -8.61 12.88 23.45
N TYR A 407 -8.88 12.38 22.25
CA TYR A 407 -8.36 12.90 20.99
C TYR A 407 -9.37 13.86 20.36
N THR A 408 -8.87 14.97 19.86
CA THR A 408 -9.61 15.91 19.01
C THR A 408 -9.96 15.27 17.66
N LEU A 409 -10.80 15.95 16.85
CA LEU A 409 -11.09 15.49 15.50
C LEU A 409 -9.82 15.53 14.63
N GLU A 410 -9.00 16.57 14.77
CA GLU A 410 -7.74 16.71 14.04
C GLU A 410 -6.75 15.59 14.37
N GLU A 411 -6.48 15.32 15.66
CA GLU A 411 -5.56 14.26 16.05
C GLU A 411 -5.96 12.90 15.49
N LEU A 412 -7.25 12.57 15.56
CA LEU A 412 -7.71 11.30 15.01
C LEU A 412 -7.69 11.29 13.48
N LEU A 413 -7.95 12.43 12.82
CA LEU A 413 -7.83 12.50 11.38
C LEU A 413 -6.37 12.31 10.93
N ARG A 414 -5.40 12.93 11.63
CA ARG A 414 -3.97 12.72 11.40
C ARG A 414 -3.58 11.24 11.54
N HIS A 415 -4.10 10.56 12.57
CA HIS A 415 -3.91 9.12 12.80
C HIS A 415 -4.42 8.30 11.63
N GLU A 416 -5.70 8.46 11.30
CA GLU A 416 -6.37 7.65 10.26
C GLU A 416 -5.87 7.99 8.85
N TYR A 417 -5.44 9.24 8.60
CA TYR A 417 -4.80 9.63 7.33
C TYR A 417 -3.46 8.93 7.13
N THR A 418 -2.74 8.63 8.21
CA THR A 418 -1.49 7.86 8.13
C THR A 418 -1.74 6.44 7.67
N HIS A 419 -2.84 5.80 8.09
CA HIS A 419 -3.22 4.47 7.57
C HIS A 419 -3.47 4.50 6.05
N TYR A 420 -4.07 5.58 5.54
CA TYR A 420 -4.20 5.79 4.10
C TYR A 420 -2.83 5.90 3.42
N LEU A 421 -1.95 6.77 3.91
CA LEU A 421 -0.61 6.95 3.34
C LEU A 421 0.20 5.65 3.33
N ASP A 422 0.20 4.92 4.45
CA ASP A 422 0.94 3.67 4.61
C ASP A 422 0.43 2.59 3.65
N SER A 423 -0.89 2.41 3.52
CA SER A 423 -1.49 1.48 2.55
C SER A 423 -1.26 1.90 1.09
N ARG A 424 -1.15 3.20 0.83
CA ARG A 424 -0.99 3.73 -0.52
C ARG A 424 0.46 3.68 -0.99
N TYR A 425 1.43 3.97 -0.13
CA TYR A 425 2.80 4.25 -0.52
C TYR A 425 3.83 3.25 0.05
N LEU A 426 3.50 2.45 1.07
CA LEU A 426 4.46 1.54 1.73
C LEU A 426 4.05 0.07 1.67
N ILE A 427 2.77 -0.26 1.85
CA ILE A 427 2.33 -1.66 2.00
C ILE A 427 1.62 -2.14 0.74
N THR A 428 2.20 -3.15 0.08
CA THR A 428 1.56 -3.81 -1.07
C THR A 428 0.50 -4.83 -0.65
N GLY A 429 -0.62 -4.87 -1.38
CA GLY A 429 -1.76 -5.74 -1.12
C GLY A 429 -2.74 -5.11 -0.14
N SER A 430 -3.78 -5.84 0.26
CA SER A 430 -4.83 -5.26 1.10
C SER A 430 -5.00 -5.90 2.47
N PHE A 431 -5.53 -5.13 3.42
CA PHE A 431 -5.80 -5.59 4.77
C PHE A 431 -6.58 -6.92 4.80
N GLY A 432 -5.99 -7.94 5.43
CA GLY A 432 -6.56 -9.28 5.56
C GLY A 432 -6.31 -10.21 4.38
N GLU A 433 -5.56 -9.77 3.36
CA GLU A 433 -5.09 -10.62 2.27
C GLU A 433 -4.05 -11.63 2.78
N SER A 434 -4.15 -12.89 2.33
CA SER A 434 -3.20 -13.95 2.71
C SER A 434 -1.98 -13.93 1.80
N GLY A 435 -0.80 -14.26 2.33
CA GLY A 435 0.45 -14.25 1.58
C GLY A 435 1.09 -12.87 1.39
N THR A 436 0.57 -11.83 2.05
CA THR A 436 1.12 -10.47 2.11
C THR A 436 1.65 -10.17 3.51
N LEU A 437 2.21 -8.97 3.70
CA LEU A 437 2.65 -8.49 5.02
C LEU A 437 1.52 -8.47 6.07
N TYR A 438 0.25 -8.39 5.67
CA TYR A 438 -0.90 -8.41 6.58
C TYR A 438 -1.11 -9.77 7.29
N GLU A 439 -0.51 -10.86 6.79
CA GLU A 439 -0.68 -12.18 7.38
C GLU A 439 0.00 -12.26 8.77
N GLY A 440 -0.65 -12.93 9.72
CA GLY A 440 -0.03 -13.26 11.02
C GLY A 440 0.08 -12.10 12.01
N ASN A 441 -0.73 -11.05 11.86
CA ASN A 441 -0.73 -9.84 12.72
C ASN A 441 0.61 -9.07 12.73
N ARG A 442 1.45 -9.23 11.70
CA ARG A 442 2.77 -8.56 11.64
C ARG A 442 2.68 -7.05 11.73
N LEU A 443 1.70 -6.47 11.05
CA LEU A 443 1.58 -5.03 10.88
C LEU A 443 0.84 -4.31 12.02
N VAL A 444 0.32 -5.03 13.02
CA VAL A 444 -0.56 -4.42 14.04
C VAL A 444 0.14 -3.33 14.84
N TRP A 445 1.33 -3.61 15.37
CA TRP A 445 2.09 -2.61 16.12
C TRP A 445 2.67 -1.52 15.21
N TYR A 446 3.05 -1.90 13.99
CA TYR A 446 3.65 -1.02 13.01
C TYR A 446 2.63 0.03 12.54
N ASN A 447 1.48 -0.37 12.01
CA ASN A 447 0.45 0.54 11.50
C ASN A 447 0.00 1.52 12.58
N GLU A 448 -0.35 1.00 13.76
CA GLU A 448 -0.89 1.84 14.83
C GLU A 448 0.19 2.70 15.49
N GLY A 449 1.43 2.19 15.60
CA GLY A 449 2.57 2.96 16.08
C GLY A 449 2.94 4.09 15.14
N LEU A 450 3.04 3.80 13.83
CA LEU A 450 3.33 4.80 12.81
C LEU A 450 2.26 5.88 12.77
N ALA A 451 0.98 5.48 12.85
CA ALA A 451 -0.13 6.42 12.92
C ALA A 451 -0.07 7.32 14.16
N GLU A 452 0.16 6.76 15.35
CA GLU A 452 0.28 7.55 16.59
C GLU A 452 1.49 8.51 16.56
N TYR A 453 2.60 8.09 15.96
CA TYR A 453 3.80 8.90 15.74
C TYR A 453 3.51 10.06 14.78
N MET A 454 2.91 9.77 13.62
CA MET A 454 2.61 10.78 12.59
C MET A 454 1.55 11.81 13.02
N VAL A 455 0.76 11.56 14.07
CA VAL A 455 -0.06 12.62 14.69
C VAL A 455 0.81 13.81 15.13
N GLY A 456 2.07 13.58 15.50
CA GLY A 456 3.02 14.61 15.89
C GLY A 456 3.64 15.40 14.72
N ALA A 457 3.29 15.12 13.47
CA ALA A 457 3.85 15.79 12.29
C ALA A 457 3.62 17.30 12.33
N THR A 458 4.66 18.08 12.05
CA THR A 458 4.59 19.55 11.99
C THR A 458 5.16 20.09 10.69
N ARG A 459 4.88 21.36 10.40
CA ARG A 459 5.42 22.06 9.23
C ARG A 459 6.95 22.21 9.23
N ILE A 460 7.55 22.56 10.38
CA ILE A 460 8.95 23.04 10.47
C ILE A 460 9.76 22.49 11.65
N ASN A 461 9.26 21.49 12.38
CA ASN A 461 9.98 20.86 13.50
C ASN A 461 9.94 19.32 13.39
N GLY A 462 9.91 18.78 12.17
CA GLY A 462 9.72 17.35 11.94
C GLY A 462 8.46 16.80 12.60
N VAL A 463 8.57 15.59 13.17
CA VAL A 463 7.52 14.94 13.96
C VAL A 463 7.86 15.08 15.44
N LEU A 464 7.00 15.80 16.19
CA LEU A 464 7.21 16.07 17.61
C LEU A 464 6.61 14.97 18.50
N PRO A 465 7.20 14.71 19.67
CA PRO A 465 6.65 13.75 20.61
C PRO A 465 5.29 14.18 21.14
N ARG A 466 4.44 13.21 21.46
CA ARG A 466 3.09 13.48 21.98
C ARG A 466 3.02 13.41 23.49
N GLY A 467 2.79 14.55 24.12
CA GLY A 467 2.68 14.67 25.58
C GLY A 467 1.57 13.81 26.15
N ILE A 468 0.45 13.65 25.43
CA ILE A 468 -0.68 12.81 25.88
C ILE A 468 -0.31 11.33 26.00
N LEU A 469 0.54 10.80 25.10
CA LEU A 469 0.98 9.39 25.16
C LEU A 469 1.89 9.19 26.36
N LEU A 470 2.84 10.10 26.57
CA LEU A 470 3.78 10.08 27.69
C LEU A 470 3.09 10.22 29.05
N ASP A 471 2.07 11.08 29.17
CA ASP A 471 1.26 11.21 30.39
C ASP A 471 0.55 9.89 30.72
N GLN A 472 -0.04 9.22 29.72
CA GLN A 472 -0.66 7.91 29.91
C GLN A 472 0.36 6.83 30.31
N ILE A 473 1.51 6.76 29.64
CA ILE A 473 2.60 5.82 30.00
C ILE A 473 3.06 6.06 31.44
N SER A 474 3.13 7.32 31.88
CA SER A 474 3.52 7.65 33.26
C SER A 474 2.53 7.13 34.32
N GLY A 475 1.27 6.95 33.93
CA GLY A 475 0.19 6.43 34.76
C GLY A 475 0.05 4.89 34.74
N ASP A 476 0.78 4.20 33.87
CA ASP A 476 0.67 2.75 33.73
C ASP A 476 1.29 1.99 34.91
N SER A 477 0.66 0.88 35.29
CA SER A 477 1.17 0.03 36.37
C SER A 477 2.44 -0.76 35.99
N SER A 478 2.68 -0.94 34.70
CA SER A 478 3.82 -1.68 34.13
C SER A 478 4.07 -1.21 32.70
N ARG A 479 5.34 -1.15 32.30
CA ARG A 479 5.75 -0.84 30.92
C ARG A 479 5.71 -2.07 30.03
N LEU A 480 5.38 -1.86 28.76
CA LEU A 480 5.56 -2.85 27.72
C LEU A 480 7.03 -2.91 27.30
N THR A 481 7.52 -4.10 27.03
CA THR A 481 8.82 -4.31 26.41
C THR A 481 8.73 -4.17 24.88
N VAL A 482 9.87 -3.99 24.20
CA VAL A 482 9.97 -4.04 22.74
C VAL A 482 9.42 -5.36 22.20
N ALA A 483 9.61 -6.47 22.92
CA ALA A 483 9.02 -7.75 22.56
C ALA A 483 7.48 -7.74 22.68
N ASP A 484 6.92 -7.10 23.71
CA ASP A 484 5.46 -6.96 23.86
C ASP A 484 4.87 -6.06 22.76
N ILE A 485 5.60 -5.01 22.36
CA ILE A 485 5.19 -4.09 21.27
C ILE A 485 5.21 -4.83 19.94
N THR A 486 6.35 -5.40 19.55
CA THR A 486 6.54 -6.04 18.22
C THR A 486 5.74 -7.33 18.02
N SER A 487 5.13 -7.88 19.08
CA SER A 487 4.22 -9.02 19.03
C SER A 487 2.76 -8.69 19.34
N ALA A 488 2.42 -7.39 19.40
CA ALA A 488 1.08 -6.94 19.75
C ALA A 488 0.01 -7.41 18.76
N THR A 489 -1.18 -7.66 19.28
CA THR A 489 -2.39 -7.96 18.50
C THR A 489 -3.52 -7.03 18.91
N TYR A 490 -4.51 -6.84 18.03
CA TYR A 490 -5.71 -6.07 18.37
C TYR A 490 -6.41 -6.63 19.61
N GLY A 491 -6.95 -5.75 20.45
CA GLY A 491 -7.69 -6.12 21.67
C GLY A 491 -7.41 -5.20 22.87
N SER A 492 -6.34 -4.43 22.84
CA SER A 492 -6.03 -3.40 23.85
C SER A 492 -5.42 -2.16 23.20
N PHE A 493 -5.81 -0.98 23.65
CA PHE A 493 -5.19 0.29 23.23
C PHE A 493 -3.86 0.58 23.93
N THR A 494 -3.46 -0.22 24.92
CA THR A 494 -2.22 0.05 25.67
C THR A 494 -0.98 0.01 24.78
N PHE A 495 -0.90 -0.88 23.79
CA PHE A 495 0.30 -0.95 22.95
C PHE A 495 0.46 0.25 22.01
N TYR A 496 -0.63 0.92 21.62
CA TYR A 496 -0.63 2.04 20.68
C TYR A 496 0.32 3.15 21.16
N ARG A 497 0.14 3.59 22.42
CA ARG A 497 0.99 4.65 23.01
C ARG A 497 2.45 4.27 23.16
N TYR A 498 2.78 2.99 23.39
CA TYR A 498 4.18 2.55 23.44
C TYR A 498 4.75 2.44 22.02
N ALA A 499 4.00 1.91 21.06
CA ALA A 499 4.40 1.81 19.67
C ALA A 499 4.70 3.18 19.05
N GLY A 500 3.84 4.19 19.29
CA GLY A 500 4.09 5.57 18.84
C GLY A 500 5.41 6.15 19.38
N VAL A 501 5.62 6.06 20.69
CA VAL A 501 6.89 6.50 21.32
C VAL A 501 8.08 5.63 20.90
N TYR A 502 7.85 4.39 20.44
CA TYR A 502 8.90 3.55 19.90
C TYR A 502 9.35 4.03 18.51
N PHE A 503 8.44 4.51 17.66
CA PHE A 503 8.82 5.17 16.41
C PHE A 503 9.63 6.45 16.65
N GLU A 504 9.25 7.27 17.65
CA GLU A 504 10.05 8.44 18.07
C GLU A 504 11.48 8.02 18.47
N PHE A 505 11.60 6.94 19.26
CA PHE A 505 12.89 6.39 19.66
C PHE A 505 13.70 5.84 18.47
N LEU A 506 13.05 5.13 17.55
CA LEU A 506 13.69 4.60 16.36
C LEU A 506 14.23 5.73 15.49
N GLU A 507 13.47 6.80 15.28
CA GLU A 507 13.96 7.98 14.55
C GLU A 507 15.16 8.62 15.25
N GLU A 508 15.04 8.94 16.54
CA GLU A 508 16.05 9.75 17.23
C GLU A 508 17.33 8.97 17.54
N GLN A 509 17.21 7.69 17.90
CA GLN A 509 18.35 6.92 18.43
C GLN A 509 18.77 5.74 17.57
N ARG A 510 17.89 5.20 16.72
CA ARG A 510 18.15 4.00 15.89
C ARG A 510 17.64 4.17 14.45
N PRO A 511 17.97 5.27 13.74
CA PRO A 511 17.40 5.57 12.43
C PRO A 511 17.68 4.47 11.40
N GLU A 512 18.76 3.70 11.56
CA GLU A 512 19.07 2.57 10.69
C GLU A 512 18.04 1.42 10.79
N LEU A 513 17.40 1.25 11.94
CA LEU A 513 16.32 0.26 12.10
C LEU A 513 15.01 0.77 11.51
N LEU A 514 14.74 2.08 11.59
CA LEU A 514 13.56 2.69 10.98
C LEU A 514 13.61 2.59 9.46
N VAL A 515 14.76 2.91 8.85
CA VAL A 515 14.98 2.77 7.40
C VAL A 515 14.81 1.31 6.98
N ALA A 516 15.47 0.37 7.67
CA ALA A 516 15.35 -1.06 7.34
C ALA A 516 13.90 -1.58 7.46
N LEU A 517 13.12 -1.00 8.39
CA LEU A 517 11.70 -1.33 8.54
C LEU A 517 10.90 -0.86 7.33
N PHE A 518 11.06 0.40 6.88
CA PHE A 518 10.38 0.91 5.69
C PHE A 518 10.81 0.19 4.41
N ASP A 519 12.10 -0.13 4.26
CA ASP A 519 12.61 -0.91 3.12
C ASP A 519 11.97 -2.30 3.06
N ALA A 520 11.79 -2.96 4.21
CA ALA A 520 11.13 -4.26 4.28
C ALA A 520 9.64 -4.18 3.91
N MET A 521 8.96 -3.08 4.25
CA MET A 521 7.57 -2.84 3.85
C MET A 521 7.47 -2.62 2.33
N LEU A 522 8.26 -1.69 1.79
CA LEU A 522 8.32 -1.37 0.36
C LEU A 522 8.65 -2.60 -0.49
N GLY A 523 9.59 -3.41 -0.03
CA GLY A 523 10.00 -4.64 -0.71
C GLY A 523 9.02 -5.81 -0.57
N ASN A 524 7.94 -5.67 0.22
CA ASN A 524 7.03 -6.75 0.57
C ASN A 524 7.78 -8.01 1.10
N ASP A 525 8.86 -7.81 1.87
CA ASP A 525 9.78 -8.87 2.30
C ASP A 525 9.44 -9.37 3.71
N ILE A 526 8.54 -10.36 3.75
CA ILE A 526 8.11 -11.03 5.00
C ILE A 526 9.29 -11.60 5.78
N VAL A 527 10.32 -12.13 5.10
CA VAL A 527 11.45 -12.81 5.75
C VAL A 527 12.34 -11.81 6.45
N VAL A 528 12.63 -10.67 5.80
CA VAL A 528 13.39 -9.57 6.38
C VAL A 528 12.62 -8.94 7.53
N LEU A 529 11.32 -8.70 7.35
CA LEU A 529 10.47 -8.12 8.40
C LEU A 529 10.45 -8.99 9.67
N ASP A 530 10.21 -10.30 9.52
CA ASP A 530 10.20 -11.25 10.65
C ASP A 530 11.58 -11.30 11.34
N ALA A 531 12.67 -11.19 10.57
CA ALA A 531 14.03 -11.16 11.12
C ALA A 531 14.32 -9.85 11.88
N LEU A 532 13.86 -8.70 11.39
CA LEU A 532 13.97 -7.40 12.07
C LEU A 532 13.20 -7.41 13.39
N TYR A 533 11.98 -7.96 13.40
CA TYR A 533 11.18 -8.05 14.64
C TYR A 533 11.86 -8.95 15.67
N ALA A 534 12.38 -10.11 15.25
CA ALA A 534 13.13 -10.99 16.14
C ALA A 534 14.42 -10.34 16.67
N LEU A 535 15.10 -9.54 15.85
CA LEU A 535 16.29 -8.79 16.25
C LEU A 535 15.93 -7.75 17.32
N MET A 536 14.91 -6.92 17.07
CA MET A 536 14.47 -5.88 18.00
C MET A 536 13.97 -6.46 19.33
N ALA A 537 13.10 -7.48 19.27
CA ALA A 537 12.56 -8.14 20.45
C ALA A 537 13.63 -8.86 21.29
N GLY A 538 14.72 -9.32 20.66
CA GLY A 538 15.81 -10.05 21.32
C GLY A 538 16.94 -9.19 21.88
N ASP A 539 16.97 -7.89 21.57
CA ASP A 539 18.07 -7.00 21.96
C ASP A 539 17.82 -6.35 23.33
N ALA A 540 18.51 -6.88 24.35
CA ALA A 540 18.40 -6.38 25.71
C ALA A 540 18.96 -4.95 25.89
N GLN A 541 19.89 -4.50 25.04
CA GLN A 541 20.41 -3.13 25.12
C GLN A 541 19.40 -2.16 24.51
N LEU A 542 18.80 -2.51 23.36
CA LEU A 542 17.72 -1.76 22.73
C LEU A 542 16.58 -1.48 23.71
N GLN A 543 16.17 -2.49 24.48
CA GLN A 543 15.15 -2.33 25.53
C GLN A 543 15.55 -1.30 26.59
N VAL A 544 16.79 -1.36 27.09
CA VAL A 544 17.29 -0.44 28.12
C VAL A 544 17.35 1.00 27.60
N ASP A 545 17.76 1.16 26.34
CA ASP A 545 17.85 2.46 25.69
C ASP A 545 16.45 3.05 25.49
N TYR A 546 15.49 2.24 25.04
CA TYR A 546 14.09 2.64 24.90
C TYR A 546 13.43 3.03 26.24
N ASP A 547 13.64 2.23 27.30
CA ASP A 547 13.14 2.59 28.65
C ASP A 547 13.72 3.93 29.14
N SER A 548 15.01 4.15 28.85
CA SER A 548 15.71 5.39 29.22
C SER A 548 15.22 6.59 28.40
N PHE A 549 14.88 6.38 27.13
CA PHE A 549 14.29 7.38 26.25
C PHE A 549 12.93 7.84 26.77
N ILE A 550 12.03 6.90 27.09
CA ILE A 550 10.72 7.21 27.70
C ILE A 550 10.90 8.01 29.00
N ASP A 551 11.81 7.58 29.88
CA ASP A 551 12.07 8.27 31.15
C ASP A 551 12.49 9.73 30.94
N ALA A 552 13.33 9.98 29.95
CA ALA A 552 13.78 11.33 29.60
C ALA A 552 12.61 12.19 29.09
N GLN A 553 11.83 11.67 28.13
CA GLN A 553 10.68 12.37 27.56
C GLN A 553 9.60 12.68 28.61
N ILE A 554 9.27 11.72 29.50
CA ILE A 554 8.35 11.96 30.62
C ILE A 554 8.90 13.02 31.57
N ALA A 555 10.21 13.00 31.85
CA ALA A 555 10.84 14.00 32.70
C ALA A 555 10.77 15.40 32.09
N ASP A 556 10.94 15.53 30.77
CA ASP A 556 10.83 16.79 30.05
C ASP A 556 9.38 17.32 30.02
N LEU A 557 8.40 16.43 29.85
CA LEU A 557 6.97 16.77 29.93
C LEU A 557 6.61 17.30 31.32
N GLN A 558 7.01 16.58 32.38
CA GLN A 558 6.69 16.95 33.76
C GLN A 558 7.41 18.25 34.21
N GLN A 559 8.56 18.55 33.62
CA GLN A 559 9.31 19.78 33.88
C GLN A 559 8.88 20.95 33.00
N GLY A 560 8.10 20.71 31.95
CA GLY A 560 7.75 21.70 30.93
C GLY A 560 8.96 22.21 30.17
N THR A 561 9.95 21.33 29.92
CA THR A 561 11.20 21.65 29.20
C THR A 561 11.24 21.10 27.78
N GLY A 562 10.42 20.10 27.46
CA GLY A 562 10.25 19.57 26.11
C GLY A 562 9.36 20.46 25.23
N LEU A 563 9.42 20.22 23.92
CA LEU A 563 8.48 20.75 22.93
C LEU A 563 7.66 19.56 22.42
N PHE A 564 6.35 19.59 22.62
CA PHE A 564 5.45 18.50 22.24
C PHE A 564 4.53 18.93 21.10
N ALA A 565 3.97 17.96 20.39
CA ALA A 565 3.04 18.22 19.29
C ALA A 565 1.87 19.13 19.73
N GLU A 566 1.36 18.95 20.94
CA GLU A 566 0.27 19.75 21.50
C GLU A 566 0.64 21.23 21.77
N ASP A 567 1.94 21.55 21.79
CA ASP A 567 2.45 22.92 21.94
C ASP A 567 2.55 23.67 20.60
N VAL A 568 2.49 22.95 19.47
CA VAL A 568 2.66 23.48 18.12
C VAL A 568 1.37 23.25 17.33
N PRO A 569 0.43 24.20 17.32
CA PRO A 569 -0.80 24.04 16.56
C PRO A 569 -0.50 24.05 15.06
N THR A 570 -1.29 23.30 14.30
CA THR A 570 -1.36 23.38 12.84
C THR A 570 -1.47 24.83 12.41
N THR A 571 -0.69 25.22 11.41
CA THR A 571 -0.76 26.59 10.89
C THR A 571 -1.93 26.70 9.92
N PRO A 572 -3.03 27.40 10.27
CA PRO A 572 -4.20 27.43 9.42
C PRO A 572 -3.93 28.29 8.18
N THR A 573 -4.34 27.77 7.03
CA THR A 573 -4.43 28.54 5.80
C THR A 573 -5.42 29.69 5.99
N PRO A 574 -5.04 30.95 5.72
CA PRO A 574 -5.96 32.06 5.84
C PRO A 574 -7.18 31.91 4.91
N THR A 575 -8.38 32.10 5.46
CA THR A 575 -9.67 31.96 4.73
C THR A 575 -9.82 32.93 3.57
N THR A 576 -8.99 33.99 3.54
CA THR A 576 -8.81 34.86 2.37
C THR A 576 -7.33 35.05 2.13
N LEU A 577 -6.78 34.38 1.12
CA LEU A 577 -5.45 34.67 0.62
C LEU A 577 -5.45 36.08 -0.02
N GLU A 578 -4.34 36.81 0.09
CA GLU A 578 -4.15 38.05 -0.67
C GLU A 578 -4.27 37.76 -2.18
N ASN A 579 -4.66 38.76 -2.97
CA ASN A 579 -4.74 38.63 -4.43
C ASN A 579 -3.32 38.53 -5.02
N ASP A 580 -2.69 37.38 -4.86
CA ASP A 580 -1.36 37.08 -5.35
C ASP A 580 -1.44 36.38 -6.71
N ASN A 581 -0.75 36.95 -7.70
CA ASN A 581 -0.59 36.27 -8.98
C ASN A 581 0.55 35.23 -8.88
N ALA A 582 0.49 34.22 -9.73
CA ALA A 582 1.48 33.13 -9.81
C ALA A 582 2.94 33.65 -9.84
N GLY A 583 3.20 34.77 -10.52
CA GLY A 583 4.53 35.38 -10.57
C GLY A 583 5.04 35.93 -9.23
N GLN A 584 4.15 36.42 -8.35
CA GLN A 584 4.53 36.86 -7.00
C GLN A 584 4.93 35.68 -6.13
N VAL A 585 4.14 34.60 -6.15
CA VAL A 585 4.41 33.35 -5.41
C VAL A 585 5.75 32.75 -5.86
N LEU A 586 5.97 32.63 -7.17
CA LEU A 586 7.24 32.15 -7.73
C LEU A 586 8.43 33.03 -7.30
N THR A 587 8.25 34.35 -7.28
CA THR A 587 9.31 35.27 -6.84
C THR A 587 9.65 35.10 -5.37
N GLN A 588 8.65 34.84 -4.51
CA GLN A 588 8.85 34.58 -3.08
C GLN A 588 9.58 33.25 -2.87
N LEU A 589 9.16 32.19 -3.54
CA LEU A 589 9.83 30.88 -3.50
C LEU A 589 11.30 31.00 -3.93
N GLN A 590 11.57 31.60 -5.09
CA GLN A 590 12.92 31.79 -5.63
C GLN A 590 13.79 32.78 -4.84
N SER A 591 13.23 33.46 -3.83
CA SER A 591 14.03 34.28 -2.91
C SER A 591 14.78 33.44 -1.86
N VAL A 592 14.35 32.20 -1.66
CA VAL A 592 14.93 31.22 -0.72
C VAL A 592 15.41 29.96 -1.45
N LEU A 593 14.66 29.50 -2.45
CA LEU A 593 14.86 28.24 -3.17
C LEU A 593 15.66 28.43 -4.48
N PRO A 594 16.27 27.35 -5.03
CA PRO A 594 16.99 27.41 -6.31
C PRO A 594 16.12 27.92 -7.46
N VAL A 595 16.70 28.70 -8.38
CA VAL A 595 16.02 29.15 -9.60
C VAL A 595 15.93 28.02 -10.64
N GLY A 596 14.88 28.03 -11.46
CA GLY A 596 14.71 27.03 -12.53
C GLY A 596 13.97 25.76 -12.12
N GLY A 597 13.37 25.73 -10.92
CA GLY A 597 12.41 24.71 -10.54
C GLY A 597 11.11 24.82 -11.34
N VAL A 598 10.40 23.71 -11.41
CA VAL A 598 9.09 23.54 -12.01
C VAL A 598 8.07 24.22 -11.12
N PHE A 599 7.26 25.12 -11.66
CA PHE A 599 6.24 25.83 -10.90
C PHE A 599 4.88 25.70 -11.56
N HIS A 600 3.91 25.19 -10.80
CA HIS A 600 2.52 25.04 -11.22
C HIS A 600 1.59 25.66 -10.19
N VAL A 601 0.42 26.10 -10.65
CA VAL A 601 -0.65 26.60 -9.79
C VAL A 601 -1.97 25.94 -10.18
N TRP A 602 -2.70 25.45 -9.20
CA TRP A 602 -4.05 24.91 -9.37
C TRP A 602 -5.05 25.72 -8.57
N VAL A 603 -6.33 25.39 -8.73
CA VAL A 603 -7.37 25.89 -7.83
C VAL A 603 -7.01 25.49 -6.40
N ASN A 604 -6.77 26.49 -5.55
CA ASN A 604 -6.43 26.38 -4.12
C ASN A 604 -4.97 26.03 -3.78
N ARG A 605 -4.08 25.70 -4.73
CA ARG A 605 -2.72 25.21 -4.44
C ARG A 605 -1.65 25.73 -5.40
N PHE A 606 -0.43 25.92 -4.93
CA PHE A 606 0.77 26.00 -5.77
C PHE A 606 1.65 24.79 -5.53
N HIS A 607 2.50 24.47 -6.51
CA HIS A 607 3.51 23.42 -6.43
C HIS A 607 4.82 23.92 -7.03
N TYR A 608 5.92 23.68 -6.32
CA TYR A 608 7.26 24.02 -6.75
C TYR A 608 8.19 22.83 -6.55
N GLN A 609 8.77 22.32 -7.64
CA GLN A 609 9.63 21.15 -7.62
C GLN A 609 11.00 21.45 -8.21
N TYR A 610 12.05 20.96 -7.58
CA TYR A 610 13.41 21.00 -8.12
C TYR A 610 14.21 19.77 -7.72
N SER A 611 15.32 19.52 -8.42
CA SER A 611 16.25 18.45 -8.06
C SER A 611 17.40 19.01 -7.22
N GLU A 612 17.68 18.37 -6.10
CA GLU A 612 18.78 18.72 -5.20
C GLU A 612 19.86 17.64 -5.25
N THR A 613 21.08 18.01 -5.64
CA THR A 613 22.23 17.10 -5.72
C THR A 613 23.35 17.56 -4.81
N THR A 614 23.78 16.71 -3.88
CA THR A 614 24.86 17.00 -2.91
C THR A 614 25.89 15.87 -2.88
N PRO A 615 27.19 16.17 -2.85
CA PRO A 615 28.22 15.15 -2.62
C PRO A 615 28.10 14.52 -1.22
N LEU A 616 28.09 13.19 -1.15
CA LEU A 616 28.09 12.44 0.13
C LEU A 616 29.45 12.54 0.84
N GLY A 617 30.55 12.64 0.09
CA GLY A 617 31.89 12.71 0.66
C GLY A 617 32.22 11.48 1.50
N GLY A 618 31.66 10.32 1.14
CA GLY A 618 31.78 9.06 1.89
C GLY A 618 31.02 8.98 3.21
N GLN A 619 30.08 9.90 3.50
CA GLN A 619 29.10 9.70 4.58
C GLN A 619 28.00 8.71 4.14
N PRO A 620 27.34 8.04 5.10
CA PRO A 620 26.12 7.27 4.84
C PRO A 620 25.02 8.14 4.21
N ILE A 621 24.09 7.51 3.49
CA ILE A 621 23.00 8.22 2.80
C ILE A 621 22.01 8.85 3.79
N GLU A 622 21.91 8.26 4.98
CA GLU A 622 21.06 8.69 6.08
C GLU A 622 21.42 10.10 6.56
N ASP A 623 22.73 10.40 6.65
CA ASP A 623 23.22 11.74 7.02
C ASP A 623 22.78 12.79 5.99
N TYR A 624 22.77 12.43 4.70
CA TYR A 624 22.29 13.34 3.65
C TYR A 624 20.78 13.57 3.78
N ARG A 625 19.98 12.51 4.02
CA ARG A 625 18.53 12.63 4.22
C ARG A 625 18.20 13.50 5.43
N GLU A 626 18.88 13.29 6.56
CA GLU A 626 18.73 14.11 7.76
C GLU A 626 19.10 15.58 7.48
N SER A 627 20.21 15.82 6.78
CA SER A 627 20.62 17.19 6.44
C SER A 627 19.64 17.89 5.49
N THR A 628 18.99 17.12 4.60
CA THR A 628 17.98 17.62 3.68
C THR A 628 16.70 17.96 4.44
N ASP A 629 16.24 17.10 5.36
CA ASP A 629 15.09 17.35 6.23
C ASP A 629 15.25 18.65 7.04
N LEU A 630 16.41 18.82 7.70
CA LEU A 630 16.75 20.03 8.44
C LEU A 630 16.85 21.28 7.54
N ALA A 631 17.32 21.13 6.30
CA ALA A 631 17.38 22.23 5.35
C ALA A 631 15.99 22.69 4.90
N LEU A 632 15.05 21.76 4.71
CA LEU A 632 13.65 22.09 4.39
C LEU A 632 12.99 22.88 5.51
N ASP A 633 13.21 22.49 6.77
CA ASP A 633 12.66 23.22 7.93
C ASP A 633 13.22 24.66 7.99
N ASP A 634 14.52 24.85 7.75
CA ASP A 634 15.12 26.19 7.71
C ASP A 634 14.59 27.03 6.52
N GLN A 635 14.42 26.42 5.35
CA GLN A 635 13.84 27.07 4.17
C GLN A 635 12.38 27.48 4.39
N LEU A 636 11.54 26.59 4.92
CA LEU A 636 10.17 26.91 5.31
C LEU A 636 10.12 28.00 6.39
N GLY A 637 11.05 27.97 7.36
CA GLY A 637 11.22 29.02 8.35
C GLY A 637 11.54 30.39 7.73
N GLN A 638 12.37 30.43 6.68
CA GLN A 638 12.70 31.66 5.95
C GLN A 638 11.53 32.18 5.08
N LEU A 639 10.73 31.27 4.52
CA LEU A 639 9.51 31.61 3.76
C LEU A 639 8.38 32.13 4.67
N THR A 640 8.38 31.71 5.94
CA THR A 640 7.35 32.09 6.91
C THR A 640 7.23 33.61 7.06
N GLY A 641 6.01 34.14 6.90
CA GLY A 641 5.71 35.56 7.02
C GLY A 641 6.05 36.42 5.79
N LEU A 642 6.51 35.83 4.69
CA LEU A 642 6.61 36.54 3.40
C LEU A 642 5.22 36.82 2.79
N SER A 643 4.30 35.85 2.92
CA SER A 643 2.87 35.95 2.60
C SER A 643 2.11 34.87 3.37
N ASP A 644 0.78 34.95 3.31
CA ASP A 644 -0.13 33.95 3.87
C ASP A 644 0.06 32.57 3.21
N ASN A 645 0.31 32.57 1.89
CA ASN A 645 0.63 31.37 1.10
C ASN A 645 1.90 30.68 1.60
N MET A 646 2.97 31.44 1.84
CA MET A 646 4.26 30.91 2.30
C MET A 646 4.21 30.45 3.76
N THR A 647 3.36 31.08 4.57
CA THR A 647 3.22 30.73 6.00
C THR A 647 2.62 29.34 6.20
N SER A 648 1.81 28.87 5.25
CA SER A 648 1.11 27.58 5.30
C SER A 648 1.69 26.56 4.33
N ALA A 649 2.85 26.85 3.73
CA ALA A 649 3.51 25.94 2.79
C ALA A 649 4.14 24.76 3.53
N VAL A 650 4.02 23.56 2.97
CA VAL A 650 4.69 22.33 3.39
C VAL A 650 5.73 21.92 2.35
N ALA A 651 6.69 21.10 2.75
CA ALA A 651 7.72 20.61 1.84
C ALA A 651 8.11 19.18 2.18
N TRP A 652 8.56 18.43 1.18
CA TRP A 652 9.11 17.08 1.35
C TRP A 652 10.13 16.78 0.24
N PHE A 653 10.81 15.64 0.37
CA PHE A 653 11.70 15.12 -0.64
C PHE A 653 11.45 13.63 -0.86
N GLY A 654 11.65 13.18 -2.10
CA GLY A 654 11.44 11.79 -2.49
C GLY A 654 12.64 10.88 -2.22
N GLU A 655 12.64 9.74 -2.90
CA GLU A 655 13.73 8.78 -2.88
C GLU A 655 15.06 9.45 -3.25
N THR A 656 16.10 9.10 -2.51
CA THR A 656 17.44 9.61 -2.73
C THR A 656 18.24 8.60 -3.54
N THR A 657 18.62 8.96 -4.76
CA THR A 657 19.49 8.13 -5.60
C THR A 657 20.96 8.51 -5.40
N VAL A 658 21.86 7.52 -5.44
CA VAL A 658 23.30 7.75 -5.30
C VAL A 658 24.04 7.33 -6.56
N SER A 659 24.70 8.29 -7.22
CA SER A 659 25.56 8.04 -8.37
C SER A 659 26.90 8.73 -8.20
N ALA A 660 28.00 7.98 -8.31
CA ALA A 660 29.37 8.50 -8.24
C ALA A 660 29.65 9.44 -7.04
N ASP A 661 29.19 9.08 -5.83
CA ASP A 661 29.30 9.86 -4.58
C ASP A 661 28.42 11.14 -4.53
N LEU A 662 27.45 11.26 -5.43
CA LEU A 662 26.42 12.31 -5.42
C LEU A 662 25.08 11.71 -5.02
N ALA A 663 24.49 12.23 -3.95
CA ALA A 663 23.11 11.96 -3.57
C ALA A 663 22.19 12.97 -4.26
N THR A 664 21.12 12.50 -4.90
CA THR A 664 20.13 13.33 -5.58
C THR A 664 18.74 12.99 -5.10
N SER A 665 17.97 14.01 -4.73
CA SER A 665 16.55 13.89 -4.38
C SER A 665 15.71 14.90 -5.15
N THR A 666 14.46 14.53 -5.41
CA THR A 666 13.42 15.49 -5.84
C THR A 666 12.87 16.17 -4.59
N VAL A 667 12.91 17.50 -4.57
CA VAL A 667 12.35 18.33 -3.50
C VAL A 667 11.09 19.01 -4.00
N VAL A 668 10.04 19.00 -3.17
CA VAL A 668 8.73 19.57 -3.47
C VAL A 668 8.32 20.54 -2.37
N PHE A 669 7.81 21.70 -2.77
CA PHE A 669 7.12 22.66 -1.91
C PHE A 669 5.70 22.83 -2.41
N GLU A 670 4.73 22.71 -1.53
CA GLU A 670 3.34 22.99 -1.83
C GLU A 670 2.73 23.91 -0.79
N GLY A 671 1.73 24.70 -1.20
CA GLY A 671 1.02 25.57 -0.28
C GLY A 671 -0.23 26.15 -0.92
N PRO A 672 -1.04 26.88 -0.14
CA PRO A 672 -2.34 27.34 -0.61
C PRO A 672 -2.17 28.47 -1.66
N TYR A 673 -3.11 28.58 -2.61
CA TYR A 673 -3.09 29.57 -3.69
C TYR A 673 -4.50 30.04 -4.11
N SER A 674 -4.73 31.33 -4.33
CA SER A 674 -6.04 31.89 -4.74
C SER A 674 -5.91 32.72 -6.03
N ALA A 675 -6.47 32.24 -7.13
CA ALA A 675 -6.43 32.93 -8.42
C ALA A 675 -7.54 34.00 -8.54
N THR A 676 -7.21 35.20 -9.04
CA THR A 676 -8.21 36.20 -9.48
C THR A 676 -8.57 35.98 -10.95
N ALA A 677 -9.67 35.24 -11.19
CA ALA A 677 -10.24 34.88 -12.50
C ALA A 677 -9.24 34.22 -13.47
N ALA A 678 -9.26 32.89 -13.51
CA ALA A 678 -8.48 32.09 -14.43
C ALA A 678 -8.70 32.52 -15.89
N ASP A 679 -7.62 32.63 -16.65
CA ASP A 679 -7.71 32.53 -18.09
C ASP A 679 -8.30 31.16 -18.43
N VAL A 680 -9.22 31.11 -19.38
CA VAL A 680 -9.97 29.89 -19.76
C VAL A 680 -9.83 29.59 -21.26
N VAL A 681 -8.94 30.28 -21.96
CA VAL A 681 -8.80 30.17 -23.42
C VAL A 681 -7.56 29.35 -23.77
N ALA A 682 -7.77 28.07 -24.07
CA ALA A 682 -6.70 27.18 -24.51
C ALA A 682 -6.01 27.62 -25.82
N PRO A 683 -4.72 27.30 -26.00
CA PRO A 683 -4.02 27.41 -27.27
C PRO A 683 -4.69 26.58 -28.38
N SER A 684 -4.32 26.87 -29.63
CA SER A 684 -4.70 26.03 -30.77
C SER A 684 -4.05 24.64 -30.69
N ALA A 685 -4.68 23.62 -31.27
CA ALA A 685 -4.06 22.29 -31.36
C ALA A 685 -2.78 22.31 -32.22
N PRO A 686 -1.68 21.67 -31.78
CA PRO A 686 -0.47 21.53 -32.60
C PRO A 686 -0.73 20.85 -33.95
N THR A 687 0.01 21.26 -34.99
CA THR A 687 -0.10 20.72 -36.35
C THR A 687 1.24 20.19 -36.88
N GLY A 688 1.22 19.47 -38.00
CA GLY A 688 2.46 19.05 -38.67
C GLY A 688 3.24 17.93 -37.98
N VAL A 689 2.58 17.13 -37.13
CA VAL A 689 3.24 16.09 -36.31
C VAL A 689 3.80 14.95 -37.16
N VAL A 690 5.07 14.58 -36.92
CA VAL A 690 5.75 13.42 -37.51
C VAL A 690 6.52 12.63 -36.44
N ALA A 691 6.72 11.33 -36.64
CA ALA A 691 7.42 10.42 -35.72
C ALA A 691 8.37 9.46 -36.46
N ALA A 692 9.53 9.14 -35.87
CA ALA A 692 10.49 8.15 -36.38
C ALA A 692 11.10 7.34 -35.23
N SER A 693 11.29 6.02 -35.41
CA SER A 693 11.83 5.12 -34.38
C SER A 693 13.24 4.61 -34.71
N ALA A 694 14.05 4.36 -33.66
CA ALA A 694 15.32 3.66 -33.74
C ALA A 694 15.70 3.08 -32.36
N ASN A 695 16.05 1.78 -32.31
CA ASN A 695 16.59 1.10 -31.12
C ASN A 695 15.76 1.31 -29.82
N GLY A 696 14.43 1.23 -29.90
CA GLY A 696 13.54 1.42 -28.75
C GLY A 696 13.24 2.87 -28.38
N SER A 697 13.72 3.85 -29.16
CA SER A 697 13.40 5.28 -28.97
C SER A 697 12.60 5.85 -30.14
N VAL A 698 11.77 6.86 -29.88
CA VAL A 698 10.97 7.57 -30.88
C VAL A 698 11.27 9.06 -30.86
N THR A 699 11.56 9.66 -32.00
CA THR A 699 11.70 11.11 -32.16
C THR A 699 10.45 11.70 -32.81
N LEU A 700 9.87 12.73 -32.20
CA LEU A 700 8.68 13.46 -32.63
C LEU A 700 9.03 14.91 -32.96
N SER A 701 8.39 15.48 -33.99
CA SER A 701 8.46 16.91 -34.28
C SER A 701 7.14 17.46 -34.85
N TRP A 702 6.89 18.76 -34.66
CA TRP A 702 5.63 19.44 -35.03
C TRP A 702 5.84 20.94 -35.37
N ASP A 703 4.79 21.60 -35.86
CA ASP A 703 4.78 23.05 -36.12
C ASP A 703 4.60 23.85 -34.82
N ALA A 704 5.32 24.97 -34.67
CA ALA A 704 5.19 25.83 -33.49
C ALA A 704 3.84 26.60 -33.45
N ASN A 705 3.22 26.61 -32.28
CA ASN A 705 2.00 27.34 -31.95
C ASN A 705 2.21 28.88 -31.90
N PRO A 706 1.26 29.69 -32.40
CA PRO A 706 1.42 31.14 -32.52
C PRO A 706 1.04 31.95 -31.26
N GLU A 707 0.51 31.32 -30.21
CA GLU A 707 -0.04 31.99 -29.03
C GLU A 707 1.06 32.68 -28.17
N PRO A 708 0.90 33.98 -27.80
CA PRO A 708 1.94 34.73 -27.07
C PRO A 708 2.18 34.28 -25.61
N ASP A 709 1.22 33.57 -25.03
CA ASP A 709 1.16 33.05 -23.66
C ASP A 709 1.39 31.53 -23.60
N LEU A 710 1.86 30.93 -24.69
CA LEU A 710 2.24 29.52 -24.75
C LEU A 710 3.36 29.21 -23.73
N SER A 711 3.11 28.21 -22.89
CA SER A 711 4.06 27.69 -21.90
C SER A 711 4.81 26.45 -22.37
N GLY A 712 4.28 25.69 -23.34
CA GLY A 712 4.97 24.55 -23.93
C GLY A 712 4.00 23.52 -24.51
N TYR A 713 4.49 22.28 -24.65
CA TYR A 713 3.73 21.17 -25.23
C TYR A 713 3.79 19.92 -24.37
N PHE A 714 2.69 19.18 -24.36
CA PHE A 714 2.63 17.84 -23.80
C PHE A 714 2.52 16.81 -24.92
N VAL A 715 3.32 15.77 -24.82
CA VAL A 715 3.43 14.65 -25.73
C VAL A 715 2.77 13.46 -25.04
N HIS A 716 1.75 12.91 -25.67
CA HIS A 716 1.02 11.77 -25.14
C HIS A 716 1.22 10.56 -26.05
N ARG A 717 1.40 9.37 -25.47
CA ARG A 717 1.65 8.10 -26.14
C ARG A 717 0.57 7.08 -25.79
N SER A 718 0.20 6.23 -26.73
CA SER A 718 -0.65 5.06 -26.51
C SER A 718 -0.16 3.88 -27.33
N ASP A 719 -0.37 2.67 -26.83
CA ASP A 719 -0.17 1.44 -27.60
C ASP A 719 -1.42 1.07 -28.43
N VAL A 720 -2.47 1.91 -28.35
CA VAL A 720 -3.77 1.69 -29.03
C VAL A 720 -4.16 2.93 -29.83
N ALA A 721 -4.49 2.71 -31.11
CA ALA A 721 -5.01 3.77 -31.97
C ALA A 721 -6.27 4.44 -31.38
N GLY A 722 -6.23 5.75 -31.23
CA GLY A 722 -7.29 6.56 -30.65
C GLY A 722 -7.22 6.69 -29.13
N GLY A 723 -6.20 6.12 -28.47
CA GLY A 723 -6.01 6.17 -27.03
C GLY A 723 -6.67 5.01 -26.26
N PRO A 724 -6.65 5.05 -24.91
CA PRO A 724 -6.22 6.16 -24.05
C PRO A 724 -4.73 6.45 -24.15
N TYR A 725 -4.36 7.73 -24.11
CA TYR A 725 -2.96 8.17 -24.17
C TYR A 725 -2.45 8.51 -22.76
N SER A 726 -1.20 8.16 -22.50
CA SER A 726 -0.44 8.52 -21.31
C SER A 726 0.53 9.64 -21.63
N LEU A 727 0.72 10.56 -20.71
CA LEU A 727 1.69 11.64 -20.86
C LEU A 727 3.12 11.09 -20.82
N VAL A 728 3.97 11.50 -21.78
CA VAL A 728 5.35 11.03 -21.92
C VAL A 728 6.34 12.00 -21.28
N ASN A 729 6.10 13.31 -21.40
CA ASN A 729 6.92 14.33 -20.77
C ASN A 729 6.22 14.93 -19.55
N PRO A 730 6.81 14.85 -18.36
CA PRO A 730 6.19 15.36 -17.13
C PRO A 730 6.12 16.89 -17.08
N LEU A 731 6.92 17.58 -17.90
CA LEU A 731 6.98 19.03 -18.00
C LEU A 731 6.72 19.49 -19.43
N PRO A 732 6.06 20.64 -19.65
CA PRO A 732 5.83 21.16 -20.98
C PRO A 732 7.14 21.33 -21.76
N GLN A 733 7.24 20.66 -22.91
CA GLN A 733 8.36 20.78 -23.82
C GLN A 733 8.33 22.18 -24.45
N LEU A 734 9.45 22.90 -24.39
CA LEU A 734 9.54 24.27 -24.94
C LEU A 734 9.84 24.29 -26.44
N GLU A 735 10.55 23.28 -26.92
CA GLU A 735 10.90 23.12 -28.32
C GLU A 735 9.80 22.34 -29.05
N ASN A 736 9.71 22.46 -30.37
CA ASN A 736 8.75 21.73 -31.21
C ASN A 736 9.30 20.36 -31.69
N VAL A 737 10.18 19.78 -30.88
CA VAL A 737 10.81 18.47 -31.07
C VAL A 737 10.91 17.78 -29.71
N PHE A 738 10.71 16.46 -29.69
CA PHE A 738 10.80 15.63 -28.50
C PHE A 738 11.35 14.25 -28.83
N VAL A 739 12.22 13.71 -27.98
CA VAL A 739 12.74 12.34 -28.10
C VAL A 739 12.22 11.52 -26.93
N ASP A 740 11.33 10.59 -27.22
CA ASP A 740 10.90 9.54 -26.31
C ASP A 740 11.96 8.43 -26.30
N SER A 741 12.97 8.58 -25.44
CA SER A 741 14.02 7.56 -25.27
C SER A 741 13.51 6.27 -24.64
N GLU A 742 12.34 6.32 -24.00
CA GLU A 742 11.69 5.23 -23.25
C GLU A 742 10.47 4.69 -24.00
N ALA A 743 10.41 4.90 -25.33
CA ALA A 743 9.31 4.46 -26.18
C ALA A 743 9.12 2.94 -26.10
N GLY A 744 10.21 2.19 -25.93
CA GLY A 744 10.20 0.74 -25.88
C GLY A 744 9.91 0.12 -27.24
N ALA A 745 9.58 -1.18 -27.27
CA ALA A 745 9.14 -1.88 -28.49
C ALA A 745 7.60 -1.86 -28.62
N GLY A 746 7.08 -1.84 -29.85
CA GLY A 746 5.66 -1.93 -30.14
C GLY A 746 5.17 -0.91 -31.17
N VAL A 747 3.88 -0.99 -31.51
CA VAL A 747 3.19 0.03 -32.31
C VAL A 747 2.69 1.10 -31.37
N LEU A 748 3.21 2.31 -31.53
CA LEU A 748 2.98 3.45 -30.66
C LEU A 748 2.23 4.54 -31.43
N HIS A 749 1.33 5.20 -30.73
CA HIS A 749 0.47 6.27 -31.22
C HIS A 749 0.73 7.52 -30.39
N TYR A 750 1.07 8.64 -31.04
CA TYR A 750 1.36 9.90 -30.37
C TYR A 750 0.38 10.99 -30.75
N VAL A 751 -0.02 11.78 -29.77
CA VAL A 751 -0.70 13.07 -29.94
C VAL A 751 0.01 14.13 -29.11
N ILE A 752 -0.07 15.39 -29.54
CA ILE A 752 0.60 16.51 -28.87
C ILE A 752 -0.43 17.58 -28.58
N THR A 753 -0.39 18.15 -27.39
CA THR A 753 -1.20 19.28 -26.95
C THR A 753 -0.29 20.46 -26.62
N ALA A 754 -0.81 21.67 -26.76
CA ALA A 754 -0.17 22.91 -26.36
C ALA A 754 -0.80 23.41 -25.06
N ILE A 755 0.00 23.98 -24.15
CA ILE A 755 -0.47 24.54 -22.88
C ILE A 755 -0.03 25.98 -22.73
N ASP A 756 -0.89 26.84 -22.19
CA ASP A 756 -0.59 28.25 -21.92
C ASP A 756 -0.08 28.49 -20.48
N ALA A 757 0.19 29.74 -20.13
CA ALA A 757 0.64 30.16 -18.78
C ALA A 757 -0.43 30.05 -17.68
N SER A 758 -1.63 29.60 -18.02
CA SER A 758 -2.78 29.45 -17.12
C SER A 758 -3.35 28.02 -17.14
N ASP A 759 -2.56 27.05 -17.64
CA ASP A 759 -2.88 25.63 -17.76
C ASP A 759 -4.11 25.30 -18.63
N ASN A 760 -4.50 26.17 -19.55
CA ASN A 760 -5.47 25.78 -20.56
C ASN A 760 -4.75 24.95 -21.62
N GLU A 761 -5.11 23.67 -21.69
CA GLU A 761 -4.57 22.73 -22.67
C GLU A 761 -5.41 22.72 -23.95
N SER A 762 -4.74 22.73 -25.09
CA SER A 762 -5.38 22.67 -26.40
C SER A 762 -6.09 21.34 -26.62
N LEU A 763 -6.90 21.26 -27.70
CA LEU A 763 -7.22 19.96 -28.28
C LEU A 763 -5.93 19.26 -28.75
N PRO A 764 -5.87 17.91 -28.75
CA PRO A 764 -4.74 17.17 -29.26
C PRO A 764 -4.56 17.38 -30.77
N SER A 765 -3.32 17.26 -31.22
CA SER A 765 -2.95 17.17 -32.62
C SER A 765 -3.62 15.98 -33.33
N VAL A 766 -3.40 15.88 -34.63
CA VAL A 766 -3.68 14.63 -35.36
C VAL A 766 -2.71 13.56 -34.87
N GLU A 767 -3.25 12.38 -34.53
CA GLU A 767 -2.46 11.21 -34.11
C GLU A 767 -1.45 10.80 -35.19
N VAL A 768 -0.22 10.51 -34.77
CA VAL A 768 0.80 9.86 -35.59
C VAL A 768 1.09 8.46 -35.04
N MET A 769 1.22 7.47 -35.91
CA MET A 769 1.58 6.10 -35.56
C MET A 769 3.02 5.81 -35.98
N VAL A 770 3.77 5.11 -35.12
CA VAL A 770 5.13 4.64 -35.37
C VAL A 770 5.33 3.25 -34.78
N GLU A 771 6.08 2.38 -35.45
CA GLU A 771 6.45 1.06 -34.93
C GLU A 771 7.90 1.11 -34.42
N SER A 772 8.11 0.81 -33.14
CA SER A 772 9.41 0.79 -32.47
C SER A 772 9.84 -0.65 -32.17
N THR A 773 11.12 -0.97 -32.28
CA THR A 773 11.67 -2.31 -32.00
C THR A 773 12.85 -2.22 -31.03
N ILE A 774 12.95 -3.17 -30.09
CA ILE A 774 14.12 -3.38 -29.23
C ILE A 774 14.81 -4.66 -29.71
N ASP A 775 16.10 -4.57 -30.02
CA ASP A 775 16.84 -5.69 -30.63
C ASP A 775 17.70 -6.47 -29.63
N ILE A 776 17.74 -6.07 -28.35
CA ILE A 776 18.57 -6.70 -27.31
C ILE A 776 17.73 -7.04 -26.08
N LEU A 777 17.79 -8.30 -25.64
CA LEU A 777 17.25 -8.78 -24.37
C LEU A 777 18.38 -9.22 -23.44
N VAL A 778 18.45 -8.70 -22.21
CA VAL A 778 19.41 -9.09 -21.18
C VAL A 778 18.67 -9.80 -20.04
N ILE A 779 19.01 -11.06 -19.78
CA ILE A 779 18.30 -11.90 -18.79
C ILE A 779 19.13 -12.03 -17.51
N ASN A 780 18.55 -11.68 -16.35
CA ASN A 780 19.22 -11.85 -15.06
C ASN A 780 19.38 -13.34 -14.71
N GLY A 781 20.62 -13.78 -14.45
CA GLY A 781 20.96 -15.16 -14.11
C GLY A 781 21.53 -15.38 -12.70
N TYR A 782 21.34 -14.45 -11.76
CA TYR A 782 21.88 -14.54 -10.38
C TYR A 782 20.96 -13.93 -9.32
N TYR A 783 21.11 -14.35 -8.05
CA TYR A 783 20.36 -13.83 -6.90
C TYR A 783 21.30 -13.30 -5.81
N GLN A 784 21.13 -12.02 -5.49
CA GLN A 784 21.14 -11.51 -4.12
C GLN A 784 20.00 -10.49 -4.04
N ALA A 785 19.03 -10.71 -3.16
CA ALA A 785 18.07 -9.66 -2.83
C ALA A 785 18.85 -8.42 -2.37
N GLY A 786 18.67 -7.28 -3.05
CA GLY A 786 19.39 -6.03 -2.79
C GLY A 786 20.86 -5.98 -3.26
N GLY A 787 21.33 -6.93 -4.08
CA GLY A 787 22.68 -6.89 -4.67
C GLY A 787 22.63 -6.57 -6.17
N THR A 788 23.63 -5.81 -6.65
CA THR A 788 23.81 -5.52 -8.08
C THR A 788 24.08 -6.83 -8.86
N GLY A 789 23.20 -7.17 -9.78
CA GLY A 789 23.23 -8.45 -10.50
C GLY A 789 24.45 -8.59 -11.41
N TYR A 790 24.67 -9.78 -11.98
CA TYR A 790 25.68 -9.94 -13.04
C TYR A 790 25.29 -9.19 -14.33
N GLN A 791 24.03 -8.78 -14.46
CA GLN A 791 23.52 -8.00 -15.58
C GLN A 791 24.00 -6.55 -15.55
N ASP A 792 24.20 -5.92 -14.39
CA ASP A 792 24.44 -4.47 -14.31
C ASP A 792 25.72 -4.06 -15.04
N ILE A 793 26.74 -4.92 -15.05
CA ILE A 793 27.96 -4.69 -15.83
C ILE A 793 27.71 -4.76 -17.34
N TYR A 794 26.71 -5.52 -17.79
CA TYR A 794 26.24 -5.47 -19.18
C TYR A 794 25.46 -4.18 -19.43
N LEU A 795 24.52 -3.85 -18.54
CA LEU A 795 23.66 -2.68 -18.66
C LEU A 795 24.50 -1.39 -18.69
N ASP A 796 25.42 -1.19 -17.74
CA ASP A 796 26.37 -0.08 -17.67
C ASP A 796 27.16 0.10 -18.99
N VAL A 797 27.55 -1.03 -19.61
CA VAL A 797 28.32 -1.00 -20.85
C VAL A 797 27.41 -0.69 -22.04
N LEU A 798 26.19 -1.20 -22.08
CA LEU A 798 25.20 -0.88 -23.11
C LEU A 798 24.76 0.58 -23.04
N ASP A 799 24.50 1.08 -21.83
CA ASP A 799 24.22 2.49 -21.55
C ASP A 799 25.39 3.38 -22.00
N GLY A 800 26.62 2.99 -21.65
CA GLY A 800 27.84 3.70 -22.08
C GLY A 800 28.08 3.66 -23.59
N LEU A 801 27.46 2.70 -24.31
CA LEU A 801 27.47 2.62 -25.78
C LEU A 801 26.25 3.30 -26.42
N GLY A 802 25.26 3.73 -25.64
CA GLY A 802 24.02 4.34 -26.11
C GLY A 802 23.12 3.37 -26.88
N VAL A 803 23.06 2.10 -26.46
CA VAL A 803 22.28 1.05 -27.13
C VAL A 803 21.08 0.66 -26.27
N GLY A 804 19.87 0.69 -26.84
CA GLY A 804 18.65 0.27 -26.17
C GLY A 804 18.58 -1.25 -25.96
N TYR A 805 18.02 -1.68 -24.83
CA TYR A 805 17.83 -3.09 -24.46
C TYR A 805 16.58 -3.26 -23.59
N GLN A 806 16.07 -4.49 -23.51
CA GLN A 806 15.15 -4.93 -22.47
C GLN A 806 15.93 -5.74 -21.43
N ALA A 807 15.86 -5.35 -20.16
CA ALA A 807 16.31 -6.20 -19.07
C ALA A 807 15.13 -7.06 -18.59
N TRP A 808 15.39 -8.34 -18.30
CA TRP A 808 14.39 -9.27 -17.79
C TRP A 808 14.92 -9.93 -16.54
N ASP A 809 14.30 -9.64 -15.40
CA ASP A 809 14.58 -10.30 -14.14
C ASP A 809 13.51 -11.38 -13.87
N PRO A 810 13.87 -12.67 -13.91
CA PRO A 810 12.96 -13.77 -13.65
C PRO A 810 12.23 -13.74 -12.29
N PHE A 811 12.75 -13.00 -11.32
CA PHE A 811 12.14 -12.84 -10.00
C PHE A 811 11.11 -11.73 -9.95
N VAL A 812 11.29 -10.69 -10.77
CA VAL A 812 10.39 -9.53 -10.84
C VAL A 812 9.35 -9.74 -11.95
N ASP A 813 9.82 -10.14 -13.13
CA ASP A 813 9.04 -10.21 -14.37
C ASP A 813 8.45 -11.60 -14.63
N GLY A 814 8.89 -12.61 -13.89
CA GLY A 814 8.48 -14.00 -14.02
C GLY A 814 9.33 -14.84 -15.00
N PRO A 815 9.03 -16.14 -15.15
CA PRO A 815 9.90 -17.08 -15.85
C PRO A 815 10.08 -16.77 -17.34
N VAL A 816 11.30 -16.90 -17.87
CA VAL A 816 11.55 -16.81 -19.33
C VAL A 816 10.73 -17.86 -20.10
N THR A 817 10.01 -17.41 -21.14
CA THR A 817 9.11 -18.25 -21.96
C THR A 817 9.50 -18.28 -23.43
N THR A 818 8.96 -19.23 -24.21
CA THR A 818 9.10 -19.25 -25.68
C THR A 818 8.52 -17.99 -26.32
N GLY A 819 7.44 -17.42 -25.75
CA GLY A 819 6.82 -16.20 -26.27
C GLY A 819 7.76 -15.01 -26.22
N LEU A 820 8.38 -14.80 -25.05
CA LEU A 820 9.38 -13.75 -24.85
C LEU A 820 10.55 -13.90 -25.82
N LEU A 821 11.15 -15.09 -25.93
CA LEU A 821 12.30 -15.30 -26.82
C LEU A 821 11.94 -15.16 -28.31
N ALA A 822 10.69 -15.42 -28.70
CA ALA A 822 10.26 -15.30 -30.09
C ALA A 822 10.25 -13.83 -30.58
N GLU A 823 10.07 -12.86 -29.68
CA GLU A 823 10.13 -11.43 -29.99
C GLU A 823 11.53 -10.96 -30.40
N TYR A 824 12.56 -11.70 -29.97
CA TYR A 824 13.97 -11.40 -30.21
C TYR A 824 14.60 -12.28 -31.29
N THR A 825 13.80 -12.92 -32.15
CA THR A 825 14.32 -13.87 -33.18
C THR A 825 15.31 -13.21 -34.15
N ASP A 826 15.15 -11.92 -34.45
CA ASP A 826 16.09 -11.13 -35.27
C ASP A 826 17.09 -10.29 -34.41
N GLY A 827 16.98 -10.39 -33.08
CA GLY A 827 17.75 -9.65 -32.08
C GLY A 827 18.85 -10.47 -31.40
N VAL A 828 19.27 -10.02 -30.22
CA VAL A 828 20.33 -10.61 -29.39
C VAL A 828 19.82 -10.87 -27.98
N VAL A 829 19.87 -12.13 -27.54
CA VAL A 829 19.63 -12.52 -26.15
C VAL A 829 20.97 -12.65 -25.43
N MET A 830 21.15 -11.89 -24.35
CA MET A 830 22.31 -11.96 -23.48
C MET A 830 21.92 -12.64 -22.17
N TRP A 831 22.61 -13.74 -21.84
CA TRP A 831 22.35 -14.53 -20.65
C TRP A 831 23.61 -14.63 -19.77
N PRO A 832 23.86 -13.64 -18.89
CA PRO A 832 24.92 -13.71 -17.88
C PRO A 832 24.58 -14.70 -16.76
N ILE A 833 25.44 -15.70 -16.52
CA ILE A 833 25.23 -16.74 -15.52
C ILE A 833 26.33 -16.70 -14.46
N GLY A 834 25.94 -16.36 -13.24
CA GLY A 834 26.83 -16.21 -12.09
C GLY A 834 27.13 -17.51 -11.35
N TYR A 835 26.16 -18.07 -10.63
CA TYR A 835 26.32 -19.23 -9.75
C TYR A 835 25.04 -20.07 -9.65
N PHE A 836 25.16 -21.40 -9.68
CA PHE A 836 24.02 -22.31 -9.53
C PHE A 836 23.76 -22.63 -8.05
N HIS A 837 22.62 -22.19 -7.52
CA HIS A 837 22.06 -22.68 -6.26
C HIS A 837 20.77 -23.45 -6.56
N THR A 838 20.34 -24.41 -5.73
CA THR A 838 19.10 -25.19 -5.96
C THR A 838 17.85 -24.40 -5.54
N GLY A 839 16.83 -24.31 -6.40
CA GLY A 839 15.54 -23.66 -6.10
C GLY A 839 15.24 -22.35 -6.84
N PHE A 840 15.90 -22.08 -7.98
CA PHE A 840 15.85 -20.79 -8.69
C PHE A 840 14.93 -20.87 -9.91
N PRO A 841 14.12 -19.84 -10.22
CA PRO A 841 13.16 -19.86 -11.33
C PRO A 841 13.80 -20.09 -12.70
N ASP A 842 14.99 -19.51 -12.95
CA ASP A 842 15.66 -19.51 -14.26
C ASP A 842 17.10 -20.02 -14.24
N GLN A 843 17.31 -21.17 -13.60
CA GLN A 843 18.47 -22.01 -13.90
C GLN A 843 18.43 -22.44 -15.38
N LEU A 844 19.59 -22.57 -16.04
CA LEU A 844 19.72 -23.33 -17.30
C LEU A 844 19.55 -24.85 -17.07
N GLY A 845 18.47 -25.24 -16.39
CA GLY A 845 18.02 -26.62 -16.31
C GLY A 845 17.42 -27.09 -17.65
N PRO A 846 16.96 -28.36 -17.73
CA PRO A 846 16.53 -28.97 -18.99
C PRO A 846 15.45 -28.18 -19.75
N VAL A 847 14.55 -27.50 -19.04
CA VAL A 847 13.48 -26.70 -19.66
C VAL A 847 14.03 -25.46 -20.36
N ARG A 848 14.93 -24.71 -19.74
CA ARG A 848 15.52 -23.48 -20.31
C ARG A 848 16.52 -23.79 -21.40
N GLN A 849 17.25 -24.89 -21.27
CA GLN A 849 18.07 -25.40 -22.36
C GLN A 849 17.21 -25.70 -23.61
N ALA A 850 16.03 -26.29 -23.45
CA ALA A 850 15.11 -26.54 -24.56
C ALA A 850 14.62 -25.23 -25.21
N LEU A 851 14.28 -24.22 -24.41
CA LEU A 851 13.87 -22.89 -24.91
C LEU A 851 14.98 -22.21 -25.72
N LEU A 852 16.21 -22.21 -25.21
CA LEU A 852 17.34 -21.63 -25.95
C LEU A 852 17.66 -22.38 -27.23
N MET A 853 17.54 -23.72 -27.23
CA MET A 853 17.70 -24.49 -28.46
C MET A 853 16.59 -24.15 -29.47
N GLU A 854 15.34 -23.97 -29.04
CA GLU A 854 14.24 -23.55 -29.92
C GLU A 854 14.47 -22.14 -30.48
N TYR A 855 14.92 -21.20 -29.65
CA TYR A 855 15.27 -19.84 -30.07
C TYR A 855 16.41 -19.80 -31.10
N LEU A 856 17.51 -20.53 -30.83
CA LEU A 856 18.63 -20.61 -31.77
C LEU A 856 18.23 -21.30 -33.09
N GLN A 857 17.37 -22.32 -33.05
CA GLN A 857 16.80 -22.93 -34.26
C GLN A 857 15.99 -21.95 -35.10
N ALA A 858 15.38 -20.94 -34.48
CA ALA A 858 14.58 -19.93 -35.18
C ALA A 858 15.44 -18.82 -35.84
N GLY A 859 16.76 -18.80 -35.61
CA GLY A 859 17.68 -17.80 -36.15
C GLY A 859 18.17 -16.75 -35.14
N GLY A 860 17.73 -16.86 -33.88
CA GLY A 860 18.08 -15.92 -32.82
C GLY A 860 19.56 -15.91 -32.45
N ASN A 861 20.08 -14.75 -32.03
CA ASN A 861 21.47 -14.61 -31.61
C ASN A 861 21.63 -14.68 -30.08
N LEU A 862 22.71 -15.31 -29.59
CA LEU A 862 22.93 -15.56 -28.16
C LEU A 862 24.32 -15.13 -27.67
N VAL A 863 24.37 -14.35 -26.60
CA VAL A 863 25.57 -14.16 -25.78
C VAL A 863 25.41 -14.95 -24.49
N LEU A 864 26.25 -15.96 -24.28
CA LEU A 864 26.26 -16.77 -23.06
C LEU A 864 27.56 -16.57 -22.30
N SER A 865 27.47 -16.27 -21.00
CA SER A 865 28.65 -15.87 -20.21
C SER A 865 28.67 -16.49 -18.83
N GLY A 866 29.82 -17.04 -18.44
CA GLY A 866 30.06 -17.59 -17.10
C GLY A 866 30.79 -18.93 -17.14
N ALA A 867 31.90 -19.03 -16.40
CA ALA A 867 32.65 -20.29 -16.27
C ALA A 867 31.75 -21.43 -15.79
N TYR A 868 30.89 -21.15 -14.80
CA TYR A 868 29.94 -22.12 -14.25
C TYR A 868 28.95 -22.64 -15.31
N ALA A 869 28.37 -21.76 -16.13
CA ALA A 869 27.48 -22.17 -17.21
C ALA A 869 28.15 -23.18 -18.13
N THR A 870 29.37 -22.88 -18.59
CA THR A 870 30.03 -23.72 -19.59
C THR A 870 30.34 -25.12 -19.10
N GLY A 871 30.71 -25.31 -17.83
CA GLY A 871 31.02 -26.66 -17.35
C GLY A 871 29.83 -27.41 -16.75
N PHE A 872 28.71 -26.76 -16.39
CA PHE A 872 27.46 -27.49 -16.11
C PHE A 872 26.73 -27.94 -17.37
N LEU A 873 26.96 -27.25 -18.49
CA LEU A 873 26.39 -27.58 -19.79
C LEU A 873 27.22 -28.61 -20.56
N ASP A 874 28.39 -29.01 -20.07
CA ASP A 874 29.43 -29.79 -20.77
C ASP A 874 28.95 -31.07 -21.49
N SER A 875 27.86 -31.64 -21.00
CA SER A 875 27.27 -32.91 -21.44
C SER A 875 25.87 -32.74 -22.06
N THR A 876 25.43 -31.51 -22.30
CA THR A 876 24.10 -31.16 -22.81
C THR A 876 24.07 -31.02 -24.33
N GLU A 877 22.89 -31.18 -24.93
CA GLU A 877 22.69 -30.98 -26.37
C GLU A 877 22.90 -29.51 -26.78
N LEU A 878 22.50 -28.55 -25.94
CA LEU A 878 22.75 -27.12 -26.18
C LEU A 878 24.25 -26.85 -26.39
N PHE A 879 25.09 -27.40 -25.50
CA PHE A 879 26.53 -27.18 -25.53
C PHE A 879 27.23 -27.88 -26.70
N THR A 880 26.80 -29.10 -27.01
CA THR A 880 27.47 -29.95 -28.01
C THR A 880 26.95 -29.76 -29.43
N ASN A 881 25.65 -29.52 -29.60
CA ASN A 881 24.99 -29.49 -30.91
C ASN A 881 24.63 -28.08 -31.42
N TYR A 882 24.55 -27.07 -30.54
CA TYR A 882 24.21 -25.68 -30.92
C TYR A 882 25.36 -24.71 -30.72
N LEU A 883 26.14 -24.91 -29.65
CA LEU A 883 27.34 -24.12 -29.38
C LEU A 883 28.61 -24.78 -29.92
N PHE A 884 28.55 -26.08 -30.23
CA PHE A 884 29.66 -26.90 -30.74
C PHE A 884 30.92 -26.82 -29.87
N LEU A 885 30.74 -26.99 -28.56
CA LEU A 885 31.78 -26.86 -27.56
C LEU A 885 32.08 -28.19 -26.88
N GLN A 886 33.33 -28.33 -26.44
CA GLN A 886 33.75 -29.33 -25.47
C GLN A 886 34.45 -28.62 -24.31
N HIS A 887 34.05 -28.96 -23.08
CA HIS A 887 34.68 -28.45 -21.87
C HIS A 887 35.91 -29.31 -21.53
N GLU A 888 37.04 -28.68 -21.21
CA GLU A 888 38.31 -29.36 -20.95
C GLU A 888 38.67 -29.34 -19.46
N GLN A 889 38.74 -28.16 -18.87
CA GLN A 889 39.10 -28.01 -17.45
C GLN A 889 38.61 -26.70 -16.84
N TRP A 890 38.55 -26.70 -15.51
CA TRP A 890 38.15 -25.56 -14.69
C TRP A 890 39.37 -24.85 -14.10
N ASP A 891 39.21 -23.55 -13.93
CA ASP A 891 40.05 -22.63 -13.18
C ASP A 891 41.55 -22.75 -13.51
N MET A 892 41.91 -22.29 -14.70
CA MET A 892 43.27 -22.37 -15.20
C MET A 892 44.22 -21.33 -14.59
N GLY A 893 43.72 -20.20 -14.10
CA GLY A 893 44.55 -19.12 -13.58
C GLY A 893 45.44 -18.46 -14.64
N LEU A 894 44.92 -18.25 -15.86
CA LEU A 894 45.60 -17.53 -16.95
C LEU A 894 44.83 -16.23 -17.25
N PRO A 895 45.30 -15.06 -16.76
CA PRO A 895 44.53 -13.81 -16.87
C PRO A 895 44.62 -13.13 -18.25
N GLY A 896 45.62 -13.44 -19.08
CA GLY A 896 45.78 -12.82 -20.39
C GLY A 896 45.04 -13.59 -21.48
N LEU A 897 44.34 -12.86 -22.36
CA LEU A 897 43.67 -13.41 -23.54
C LEU A 897 44.25 -12.79 -24.81
N LEU A 898 44.59 -13.63 -25.79
CA LEU A 898 45.07 -13.22 -27.10
C LEU A 898 43.95 -13.34 -28.13
N GLY A 899 43.73 -12.28 -28.88
CA GLY A 899 42.78 -12.27 -29.98
C GLY A 899 43.23 -13.14 -31.14
N GLU A 900 42.34 -13.95 -31.70
CA GLU A 900 42.65 -14.80 -32.85
C GLU A 900 42.68 -13.95 -34.15
N PRO A 901 43.79 -13.92 -34.90
CA PRO A 901 43.91 -13.11 -36.10
C PRO A 901 42.87 -13.47 -37.17
N GLY A 902 42.24 -12.45 -37.74
CA GLY A 902 41.17 -12.58 -38.74
C GLY A 902 39.81 -13.03 -38.19
N ASN A 903 39.67 -13.22 -36.88
CA ASN A 903 38.40 -13.49 -36.23
C ASN A 903 37.60 -12.18 -36.01
N PRO A 904 36.30 -12.09 -36.36
CA PRO A 904 35.51 -10.87 -36.19
C PRO A 904 35.55 -10.26 -34.78
N LEU A 905 35.56 -11.11 -33.74
CA LEU A 905 35.61 -10.65 -32.34
C LEU A 905 37.04 -10.44 -31.83
N GLY A 906 37.97 -11.31 -32.23
CA GLY A 906 39.33 -11.34 -31.68
C GLY A 906 40.38 -10.50 -32.43
N ASP A 907 40.21 -10.22 -33.71
CA ASP A 907 41.32 -9.72 -34.54
C ASP A 907 41.89 -8.37 -34.03
N GLY A 908 43.15 -8.37 -33.61
CA GLY A 908 43.84 -7.18 -33.12
C GLY A 908 43.37 -6.67 -31.75
N LEU A 909 42.60 -7.47 -31.00
CA LEU A 909 42.16 -7.16 -29.64
C LEU A 909 42.73 -8.21 -28.67
N ASP A 910 43.62 -7.79 -27.78
CA ASP A 910 44.07 -8.61 -26.65
C ASP A 910 43.38 -8.09 -25.38
N LEU A 911 42.96 -8.99 -24.49
CA LEU A 911 42.19 -8.64 -23.29
C LEU A 911 42.92 -9.08 -22.02
N GLN A 912 42.57 -8.43 -20.90
CA GLN A 912 42.99 -8.86 -19.57
C GLN A 912 41.81 -9.19 -18.67
N LEU A 913 41.95 -10.28 -17.91
CA LEU A 913 41.02 -10.68 -16.86
C LEU A 913 41.54 -10.26 -15.48
N SER A 914 40.64 -9.89 -14.58
CA SER A 914 40.97 -9.54 -13.20
C SER A 914 41.47 -10.75 -12.41
N SER A 915 42.38 -10.50 -11.46
CA SER A 915 43.00 -11.56 -10.65
C SER A 915 41.99 -12.32 -9.81
N GLY A 916 42.03 -13.66 -9.83
CA GLY A 916 41.13 -14.52 -9.04
C GLY A 916 39.79 -14.84 -9.74
N SER A 917 39.66 -14.52 -11.02
CA SER A 917 38.50 -14.85 -11.83
C SER A 917 38.37 -16.34 -12.12
N TYR A 918 37.16 -16.89 -11.96
CA TYR A 918 36.84 -18.24 -12.39
C TYR A 918 36.81 -18.32 -13.92
N GLN A 919 37.57 -19.28 -14.47
CA GLN A 919 37.78 -19.46 -15.91
C GLN A 919 37.56 -20.92 -16.29
N SER A 920 36.99 -21.20 -17.44
CA SER A 920 36.89 -22.54 -18.00
C SER A 920 37.69 -22.62 -19.30
N GLU A 921 38.32 -23.76 -19.55
CA GLU A 921 38.95 -24.03 -20.84
C GLU A 921 37.98 -24.74 -21.77
N LEU A 922 37.80 -24.17 -22.96
CA LEU A 922 36.97 -24.77 -24.00
C LEU A 922 37.78 -25.23 -25.20
N THR A 923 37.24 -26.22 -25.88
CA THR A 923 37.60 -26.59 -27.25
C THR A 923 36.42 -26.22 -28.16
N ALA A 924 36.65 -25.33 -29.12
CA ALA A 924 35.71 -25.04 -30.19
C ALA A 924 35.75 -26.15 -31.26
N LEU A 925 34.61 -26.77 -31.53
CA LEU A 925 34.47 -27.79 -32.57
C LEU A 925 33.80 -27.16 -33.80
N PRO A 926 34.26 -27.45 -35.03
CA PRO A 926 33.63 -26.90 -36.24
C PRO A 926 32.12 -27.18 -36.25
N PRO A 927 31.28 -26.17 -36.57
CA PRO A 927 31.57 -24.85 -37.15
C PRO A 927 32.13 -23.78 -36.18
N ALA A 928 32.06 -23.99 -34.87
CA ALA A 928 32.50 -22.98 -33.89
C ALA A 928 33.98 -22.66 -34.05
N GLN A 929 34.31 -21.39 -33.87
CA GLN A 929 35.66 -20.86 -34.00
C GLN A 929 36.07 -20.17 -32.73
N LYS A 930 37.33 -20.37 -32.35
CA LYS A 930 37.91 -19.61 -31.26
C LYS A 930 38.06 -18.14 -31.67
N ALA A 931 37.56 -17.25 -30.83
CA ALA A 931 37.78 -15.80 -30.94
C ALA A 931 38.95 -15.33 -30.09
N PHE A 932 39.10 -15.90 -28.89
CA PHE A 932 40.19 -15.56 -27.97
C PHE A 932 40.81 -16.83 -27.38
N SER A 933 42.15 -16.89 -27.34
CA SER A 933 42.94 -17.93 -26.65
C SER A 933 43.44 -17.44 -25.31
N TYR A 934 43.55 -18.32 -24.33
CA TYR A 934 44.34 -18.03 -23.13
C TYR A 934 45.83 -17.91 -23.48
N ASP A 935 46.49 -16.86 -22.99
CA ASP A 935 47.94 -16.66 -23.10
C ASP A 935 48.66 -17.56 -22.07
N PRO A 936 49.38 -18.62 -22.49
CA PRO A 936 50.11 -19.49 -21.57
C PRO A 936 51.25 -18.77 -20.82
N ALA A 937 51.65 -17.57 -21.27
CA ALA A 937 52.69 -16.77 -20.62
C ALA A 937 52.13 -15.81 -19.54
N SER A 938 50.80 -15.67 -19.44
CA SER A 938 50.15 -14.66 -18.57
C SER A 938 50.03 -15.07 -17.10
N GLY A 939 50.18 -16.35 -16.77
CA GLY A 939 49.95 -16.87 -15.42
C GLY A 939 50.68 -18.19 -15.13
N ALA A 940 50.39 -18.80 -13.98
CA ALA A 940 50.99 -20.07 -13.55
C ALA A 940 50.20 -21.32 -13.99
N GLY A 941 49.09 -21.11 -14.72
CA GLY A 941 48.22 -22.15 -15.25
C GLY A 941 48.80 -23.00 -16.36
N THR A 942 48.14 -24.11 -16.66
CA THR A 942 48.46 -24.97 -17.82
C THR A 942 47.20 -25.28 -18.60
N LEU A 943 47.24 -25.17 -19.93
CA LEU A 943 46.17 -25.60 -20.83
C LEU A 943 46.16 -27.14 -20.99
N GLN A 944 44.98 -27.74 -21.07
CA GLN A 944 44.76 -29.18 -21.24
C GLN A 944 44.14 -29.54 -22.60
N GLY A 945 43.54 -28.58 -23.31
CA GLY A 945 42.87 -28.83 -24.59
C GLY A 945 42.92 -27.66 -25.56
N GLY A 946 41.78 -27.29 -26.14
CA GLY A 946 41.67 -26.33 -27.22
C GLY A 946 42.01 -24.88 -26.84
N GLY A 947 42.13 -24.56 -25.54
CA GLY A 947 42.58 -23.27 -25.04
C GLY A 947 41.71 -22.06 -25.39
N ALA A 948 40.44 -22.25 -25.76
CA ALA A 948 39.53 -21.17 -26.09
C ALA A 948 38.94 -20.52 -24.83
N ALA A 949 39.00 -19.20 -24.78
CA ALA A 949 38.43 -18.36 -23.73
C ALA A 949 37.11 -17.72 -24.16
N VAL A 950 37.02 -17.32 -25.43
CA VAL A 950 35.77 -16.89 -26.07
C VAL A 950 35.63 -17.64 -27.38
N VAL A 951 34.44 -18.18 -27.62
CA VAL A 951 34.11 -18.93 -28.82
C VAL A 951 32.96 -18.25 -29.54
N MET A 952 33.06 -18.16 -30.87
CA MET A 952 31.98 -17.71 -31.73
C MET A 952 31.43 -18.86 -32.56
N VAL A 953 30.13 -18.84 -32.80
CA VAL A 953 29.41 -19.74 -33.71
C VAL A 953 28.73 -18.87 -34.76
N ASP A 954 28.94 -19.19 -36.03
CA ASP A 954 28.39 -18.44 -37.16
C ASP A 954 27.83 -19.46 -38.17
N GLU A 955 26.55 -19.81 -37.99
CA GLU A 955 25.79 -20.69 -38.91
C GLU A 955 24.43 -20.05 -39.23
N ASP A 956 23.32 -20.74 -38.93
CA ASP A 956 21.96 -20.25 -39.07
C ASP A 956 21.59 -19.28 -37.92
N HIS A 957 22.44 -19.21 -36.89
CA HIS A 957 22.41 -18.30 -35.75
C HIS A 957 23.82 -17.80 -35.42
N LYS A 958 23.94 -16.64 -34.76
CA LYS A 958 25.21 -16.19 -34.17
C LYS A 958 25.22 -16.41 -32.66
N ALA A 959 26.28 -17.02 -32.14
CA ALA A 959 26.48 -17.13 -30.70
C ALA A 959 27.89 -16.75 -30.27
N ALA A 960 28.02 -16.03 -29.16
CA ALA A 960 29.28 -15.76 -28.48
C ALA A 960 29.25 -16.38 -27.07
N VAL A 961 30.20 -17.27 -26.79
CA VAL A 961 30.30 -17.95 -25.49
C VAL A 961 31.57 -17.51 -24.78
N LEU A 962 31.42 -16.88 -23.62
CA LEU A 962 32.52 -16.46 -22.76
C LEU A 962 32.72 -17.52 -21.67
N ALA A 963 33.89 -18.15 -21.66
CA ALA A 963 34.26 -19.19 -20.70
C ALA A 963 34.61 -18.63 -19.30
N PHE A 964 34.21 -17.40 -19.02
CA PHE A 964 34.45 -16.66 -17.80
C PHE A 964 33.30 -15.65 -17.63
N PRO A 965 33.00 -15.20 -16.40
CA PRO A 965 32.05 -14.11 -16.21
C PRO A 965 32.55 -12.83 -16.92
N PHE A 966 31.69 -12.14 -17.65
CA PHE A 966 32.07 -10.88 -18.34
C PHE A 966 32.59 -9.81 -17.37
N SER A 967 32.11 -9.82 -16.13
CA SER A 967 32.63 -8.99 -15.03
C SER A 967 34.13 -9.18 -14.76
N SER A 968 34.70 -10.32 -15.12
CA SER A 968 36.12 -10.60 -15.02
C SER A 968 36.97 -9.83 -16.02
N VAL A 969 36.42 -9.35 -17.13
CA VAL A 969 37.16 -8.47 -18.06
C VAL A 969 37.45 -7.16 -17.34
N VAL A 970 38.69 -6.67 -17.42
CA VAL A 970 39.06 -5.38 -16.81
C VAL A 970 38.25 -4.25 -17.42
N ALA A 971 37.87 -3.26 -16.61
CA ALA A 971 36.92 -2.23 -17.02
C ALA A 971 37.32 -1.49 -18.31
N ALA A 972 38.63 -1.29 -18.53
CA ALA A 972 39.18 -0.63 -19.72
C ALA A 972 38.88 -1.36 -21.04
N ASP A 973 38.63 -2.67 -20.99
CA ASP A 973 38.47 -3.51 -22.18
C ASP A 973 37.01 -3.95 -22.43
N ARG A 974 36.10 -3.72 -21.46
CA ARG A 974 34.69 -4.20 -21.52
C ARG A 974 33.91 -3.60 -22.68
N SER A 975 33.93 -2.27 -22.82
CA SER A 975 33.21 -1.58 -23.89
C SER A 975 33.73 -1.96 -25.27
N ALA A 976 35.05 -2.15 -25.41
CA ALA A 976 35.65 -2.58 -26.67
C ALA A 976 35.23 -4.00 -27.07
N LEU A 977 35.16 -4.92 -26.11
CA LEU A 977 34.67 -6.28 -26.35
C LEU A 977 33.17 -6.29 -26.67
N MET A 978 32.34 -5.60 -25.89
CA MET A 978 30.88 -5.57 -26.10
C MET A 978 30.51 -4.91 -27.43
N ALA A 979 31.10 -3.76 -27.76
CA ALA A 979 30.86 -3.08 -29.03
C ALA A 979 31.15 -4.00 -30.22
N ARG A 980 32.20 -4.81 -30.14
CA ARG A 980 32.59 -5.74 -31.20
C ARG A 980 31.69 -6.98 -31.30
N ILE A 981 31.15 -7.43 -30.18
CA ILE A 981 30.11 -8.47 -30.14
C ILE A 981 28.84 -7.93 -30.82
N LEU A 982 28.40 -6.72 -30.47
CA LEU A 982 27.20 -6.11 -31.03
C LEU A 982 27.35 -5.79 -32.52
N GLU A 983 28.47 -5.22 -32.94
CA GLU A 983 28.76 -4.94 -34.37
C GLU A 983 28.73 -6.21 -35.22
N TRP A 984 29.19 -7.34 -34.66
CA TRP A 984 29.12 -8.61 -35.34
C TRP A 984 27.71 -9.21 -35.35
N MET A 985 26.94 -9.05 -34.28
CA MET A 985 25.63 -9.67 -34.12
C MET A 985 24.49 -8.91 -34.81
N LEU A 986 24.43 -7.58 -34.63
CA LEU A 986 23.35 -6.71 -35.10
C LEU A 986 23.57 -6.21 -36.54
N PRO A 987 22.50 -5.88 -37.28
CA PRO A 987 22.60 -5.17 -38.55
C PRO A 987 23.12 -3.72 -38.36
N PRO A 988 23.77 -3.10 -39.37
CA PRO A 988 24.30 -1.74 -39.26
C PRO A 988 23.20 -0.68 -39.09
N SER A 989 23.41 0.27 -38.17
CA SER A 989 22.46 1.35 -37.81
C SER A 989 22.20 2.35 -38.95
N PRO A 990 20.95 2.84 -39.13
CA PRO A 990 20.59 3.79 -40.19
C PRO A 990 21.06 5.24 -39.98
N CYS A 991 21.48 5.68 -38.78
CA CYS A 991 21.88 7.08 -38.49
C CYS A 991 23.42 7.28 -38.39
N ALA A 992 24.21 6.65 -39.26
CA ALA A 992 25.67 6.75 -39.20
C ALA A 992 26.26 8.13 -39.60
N ASP A 993 25.51 9.00 -40.30
CA ASP A 993 25.97 10.31 -40.79
C ASP A 993 24.85 11.39 -40.75
N PRO A 994 24.72 12.19 -39.67
CA PRO A 994 23.75 13.30 -39.60
C PRO A 994 24.12 14.47 -40.53
N PHE A 995 23.14 15.20 -41.06
CA PHE A 995 23.33 16.31 -42.01
C PHE A 995 22.33 17.44 -41.87
N ILE A 996 22.65 18.60 -42.45
CA ILE A 996 21.72 19.72 -42.64
C ILE A 996 21.26 19.69 -44.11
N ARG A 997 19.96 19.56 -44.35
CA ARG A 997 19.36 19.55 -45.68
C ARG A 997 19.61 20.89 -46.37
N GLY A 998 20.32 20.86 -47.50
CA GLY A 998 20.73 22.07 -48.21
C GLY A 998 22.14 22.58 -47.88
N ASP A 999 22.82 22.04 -46.86
CA ASP A 999 24.26 22.26 -46.63
C ASP A 999 25.06 21.25 -47.48
N THR A 1000 25.16 21.56 -48.76
CA THR A 1000 25.73 20.64 -49.74
C THR A 1000 27.25 20.57 -49.68
N ASN A 1001 27.91 21.55 -49.06
CA ASN A 1001 29.37 21.58 -48.91
C ASN A 1001 29.86 21.24 -47.48
N GLY A 1002 28.95 20.98 -46.55
CA GLY A 1002 29.24 20.52 -45.19
C GLY A 1002 29.83 21.61 -44.29
N SER A 1003 29.47 22.87 -44.52
CA SER A 1003 30.00 24.01 -43.77
C SER A 1003 29.29 24.28 -42.44
N GLY A 1004 28.16 23.62 -42.20
CA GLY A 1004 27.29 23.83 -41.04
C GLY A 1004 26.35 25.03 -41.19
N ALA A 1005 26.27 25.65 -42.38
CA ALA A 1005 25.38 26.78 -42.65
C ALA A 1005 24.91 26.75 -44.10
N ILE A 1006 23.66 27.14 -44.34
CA ILE A 1006 23.12 27.25 -45.71
C ILE A 1006 23.40 28.65 -46.24
N ASP A 1007 24.28 28.74 -47.23
CA ASP A 1007 24.58 29.98 -47.93
C ASP A 1007 24.74 29.80 -49.46
N ILE A 1008 25.14 30.86 -50.16
CA ILE A 1008 25.26 30.81 -51.63
C ILE A 1008 26.30 29.78 -52.11
N SER A 1009 27.27 29.43 -51.28
CA SER A 1009 28.30 28.45 -51.61
C SER A 1009 27.73 27.03 -51.72
N ASP A 1010 26.60 26.72 -51.06
CA ASP A 1010 25.88 25.47 -51.22
C ASP A 1010 25.21 25.35 -52.58
N ALA A 1011 24.45 26.37 -52.97
CA ALA A 1011 23.85 26.39 -54.30
C ALA A 1011 24.92 26.29 -55.41
N VAL A 1012 26.09 26.89 -55.22
CA VAL A 1012 27.22 26.79 -56.16
C VAL A 1012 27.83 25.39 -56.15
N PHE A 1013 28.00 24.78 -54.97
CA PHE A 1013 28.54 23.43 -54.82
C PHE A 1013 27.62 22.39 -55.47
N LEU A 1014 26.31 22.50 -55.21
CA LEU A 1014 25.28 21.65 -55.82
C LEU A 1014 25.23 21.78 -57.34
N LEU A 1015 25.30 23.01 -57.89
CA LEU A 1015 25.37 23.22 -59.34
C LEU A 1015 26.68 22.69 -59.95
N ALA A 1016 27.79 22.72 -59.20
CA ALA A 1016 29.07 22.16 -59.63
C ALA A 1016 29.02 20.62 -59.68
N TYR A 1017 28.36 19.98 -58.71
CA TYR A 1017 28.05 18.55 -58.72
C TYR A 1017 27.22 18.18 -59.95
N LEU A 1018 26.12 18.91 -60.20
CA LEU A 1018 25.19 18.63 -61.30
C LEU A 1018 25.77 18.86 -62.71
N PHE A 1019 26.62 19.87 -62.91
CA PHE A 1019 27.01 20.32 -64.27
C PHE A 1019 28.51 20.35 -64.57
N SER A 1020 29.39 20.30 -63.56
CA SER A 1020 30.83 20.63 -63.74
C SER A 1020 31.81 19.61 -63.13
N ALA A 1021 31.36 18.38 -62.85
CA ALA A 1021 32.15 17.29 -62.26
C ALA A 1021 32.72 17.59 -60.85
N GLY A 1022 31.96 18.36 -60.04
CA GLY A 1022 32.18 18.44 -58.59
C GLY A 1022 31.92 17.11 -57.88
N GLY A 1023 32.44 16.94 -56.66
CA GLY A 1023 32.10 15.78 -55.82
C GLY A 1023 30.64 15.82 -55.35
N PRO A 1024 30.01 14.68 -55.01
CA PRO A 1024 28.67 14.66 -54.43
C PRO A 1024 28.65 15.38 -53.07
N PRO A 1025 27.49 15.92 -52.64
CA PRO A 1025 27.25 16.32 -51.26
C PRO A 1025 27.57 15.17 -50.29
N SER A 1026 27.92 15.49 -49.04
CA SER A 1026 28.31 14.50 -48.03
C SER A 1026 27.58 14.78 -46.70
N PRO A 1027 26.63 13.93 -46.28
CA PRO A 1027 26.09 12.79 -47.03
C PRO A 1027 25.30 13.26 -48.26
N GLU A 1028 25.15 12.39 -49.26
CA GLU A 1028 24.57 12.76 -50.57
C GLU A 1028 23.15 13.34 -50.45
N VAL A 1029 22.37 12.87 -49.46
CA VAL A 1029 21.04 13.36 -49.11
C VAL A 1029 20.96 14.84 -48.72
N SER A 1030 22.08 15.49 -48.34
CA SER A 1030 22.09 16.94 -48.10
C SER A 1030 21.87 17.76 -49.38
N GLY A 1031 22.08 17.15 -50.55
CA GLY A 1031 21.84 17.73 -51.87
C GLY A 1031 20.38 17.80 -52.30
N ASP A 1032 19.50 17.00 -51.70
CA ASP A 1032 18.05 17.02 -51.95
C ASP A 1032 17.42 18.08 -51.04
N ALA A 1033 17.59 19.34 -51.44
CA ALA A 1033 17.22 20.51 -50.67
C ALA A 1033 15.70 20.72 -50.60
N ASN A 1034 14.94 20.14 -51.54
CA ASN A 1034 13.49 20.24 -51.57
C ASN A 1034 12.78 18.98 -51.01
N ALA A 1035 13.54 17.93 -50.68
CA ALA A 1035 13.09 16.64 -50.14
C ALA A 1035 12.17 15.83 -51.09
N ASP A 1036 12.38 15.90 -52.40
CA ASP A 1036 11.58 15.16 -53.38
C ASP A 1036 12.13 13.77 -53.74
N GLY A 1037 13.25 13.38 -53.14
CA GLY A 1037 13.92 12.09 -53.33
C GLY A 1037 14.90 12.08 -54.51
N GLY A 1038 15.11 13.22 -55.17
CA GLY A 1038 16.11 13.43 -56.21
C GLY A 1038 17.10 14.54 -55.87
N ILE A 1039 18.28 14.51 -56.49
CA ILE A 1039 19.22 15.64 -56.47
C ILE A 1039 19.29 16.18 -57.88
N ASP A 1040 18.61 17.29 -58.14
CA ASP A 1040 18.55 17.91 -59.46
C ASP A 1040 18.57 19.44 -59.41
N ILE A 1041 18.30 20.08 -60.55
CA ILE A 1041 18.38 21.54 -60.66
C ILE A 1041 17.32 22.25 -59.80
N SER A 1042 16.22 21.57 -59.45
CA SER A 1042 15.16 22.12 -58.62
C SER A 1042 15.63 22.36 -57.19
N ASP A 1043 16.57 21.57 -56.66
CA ASP A 1043 17.21 21.76 -55.35
C ASP A 1043 18.06 23.02 -55.31
N ALA A 1044 18.86 23.25 -56.36
CA ALA A 1044 19.65 24.48 -56.48
C ALA A 1044 18.75 25.72 -56.62
N ILE A 1045 17.62 25.59 -57.31
CA ILE A 1045 16.61 26.67 -57.41
C ILE A 1045 15.95 26.90 -56.05
N TYR A 1046 15.65 25.82 -55.31
CA TYR A 1046 15.04 25.88 -53.98
C TYR A 1046 15.95 26.63 -53.00
N LEU A 1047 17.24 26.27 -52.92
CA LEU A 1047 18.23 26.97 -52.09
C LEU A 1047 18.38 28.44 -52.47
N LEU A 1048 18.45 28.76 -53.76
CA LEU A 1048 18.54 30.16 -54.19
C LEU A 1048 17.26 30.96 -53.89
N SER A 1049 16.09 30.33 -53.97
CA SER A 1049 14.82 30.96 -53.61
C SER A 1049 14.73 31.22 -52.11
N PHE A 1050 15.18 30.27 -51.29
CA PHE A 1050 15.31 30.43 -49.84
C PHE A 1050 16.26 31.58 -49.48
N LEU A 1051 17.43 31.63 -50.12
CA LEU A 1051 18.46 32.63 -49.83
C LEU A 1051 18.14 34.06 -50.30
N PHE A 1052 17.37 34.23 -51.40
CA PHE A 1052 17.22 35.54 -52.06
C PHE A 1052 15.78 36.04 -52.24
N ASP A 1053 14.75 35.19 -52.22
CA ASP A 1053 13.39 35.57 -52.61
C ASP A 1053 12.32 35.21 -51.55
N SER A 1054 12.75 35.12 -50.27
CA SER A 1054 11.88 34.71 -49.15
C SER A 1054 11.17 33.36 -49.38
N GLY A 1055 11.83 32.44 -50.09
CA GLY A 1055 11.35 31.05 -50.25
C GLY A 1055 11.31 30.31 -48.91
N ALA A 1056 10.60 29.18 -48.88
CA ALA A 1056 10.54 28.34 -47.69
C ALA A 1056 11.95 27.79 -47.34
N PRO A 1057 12.29 27.65 -46.04
CA PRO A 1057 13.50 26.96 -45.62
C PRO A 1057 13.52 25.51 -46.13
N PRO A 1058 14.70 24.88 -46.26
CA PRO A 1058 14.79 23.45 -46.53
C PRO A 1058 14.00 22.64 -45.50
N PRO A 1059 13.30 21.57 -45.93
CA PRO A 1059 12.66 20.63 -45.01
C PRO A 1059 13.67 20.02 -44.03
N ALA A 1060 13.18 19.46 -42.93
CA ALA A 1060 14.03 18.80 -41.95
C ALA A 1060 14.95 17.74 -42.62
N PRO A 1061 16.21 17.59 -42.18
CA PRO A 1061 16.85 18.30 -41.05
C PRO A 1061 17.38 19.72 -41.39
N TYR A 1062 16.82 20.78 -40.80
CA TYR A 1062 17.24 22.20 -40.84
C TYR A 1062 16.50 22.96 -39.72
N PRO A 1063 17.09 23.92 -39.00
CA PRO A 1063 18.44 24.48 -39.15
C PRO A 1063 19.57 23.60 -38.58
N ASP A 1064 19.23 22.62 -37.75
CA ASP A 1064 20.20 21.73 -37.10
C ASP A 1064 20.36 20.41 -37.86
N ALA A 1065 21.49 19.74 -37.63
CA ALA A 1065 21.79 18.47 -38.27
C ALA A 1065 20.89 17.35 -37.72
N GLY A 1066 20.40 16.46 -38.60
CA GLY A 1066 19.53 15.34 -38.23
C GLY A 1066 19.63 14.16 -39.21
N CYS A 1067 18.77 13.15 -39.04
CA CYS A 1067 18.78 11.94 -39.86
C CYS A 1067 17.98 12.11 -41.18
N PRO A 1068 18.22 11.26 -42.21
CA PRO A 1068 17.60 11.32 -43.55
C PRO A 1068 16.08 11.32 -43.60
#